data_AF-A0A958AHJ6-F1
#
_entry.id   AF-A0A958AHJ6-F1
#
_cell.length_a   1.000
_cell.length_b   1.000
_cell.length_c   1.000
_cell.angle_alpha   90.00
_cell.angle_beta   90.00
_cell.angle_gamma   90.00
#
_symmetry.space_group_name_H-M   'P 1'
#
loop_
_entity.id
_entity.type
_entity.pdbx_description
1 polymer ?
#
loop_
_entity_poly.entity_id
_entity_poly.type
_entity_poly.pdbx_seq_one_letter_code
_entity_poly.pdbx_strand_id
1 'polypeptide(L)'
;MSTNTTATSRSLYGVQVAYSTPTTGLGTIKHNYVSSHIDSILLSEGTGGAGNVVAANLGDWRIEDNIVTGGIRLGAGTSRILISGNKSSEAIIMAQSANVNTAVGNNAITDNTLTSAKGDIIRLYEADNNMITYNILHGSQGSGVSVTAGGNGNKISQNSFQDNKGNGIDLGDDSVIATNTSCTGAGSANGGLGRPVITYANYLGSELTISGSYCNSGSFDIELYKAHLSAGDTGLDGRDAGEGTAYIGTLSNLSGGSFSNVTMTVPGAVGLQIGDDITALLIDRATGNTSEFSANYDLSLHISGKVFHDVDGTAAATGPAFVGSTLADVHLYTDQGVHLAKTTLDASGEFTFTGISNGTYYVAINDFRGLATGSVGDGSLQVEQTYGSAGNAATGSGPICVGPAPTYTQQSSANPAAWIFGAQGGTTVAGPCFGGRTSNPSIFDNTAAPPITKSEHVIRIAVLDNHVSGVAFGFSANVVTNLGTGYTQGTLASFLKLANTLSGPNSMRFVPAQVPNMSSNGNKWWQLNVTDALPQITAADTTISGVAYSNTDGATILDTNPVMIGATSKVGVGADGRANSGDEAQIVGMSGPEFAVKGTSTIAYGLDINANNVTMQNLGIYGFGSATLPQGVTHFGETGNIVLRNNVDNVTLKNSVLGSSAASFTDPGSSRTKGSNLIFEGGASNITITDNLIGFA
;
A
#
# COMPACT_ATOMS: atom_id res chain seq x y z
N MET A 1 -49.54 -28.66 70.42
CA MET A 1 -48.31 -28.04 70.98
C MET A 1 -47.20 -29.03 70.69
N SER A 2 -46.17 -28.78 69.87
CA SER A 2 -45.48 -27.56 69.48
C SER A 2 -45.41 -27.36 67.96
N THR A 3 -45.25 -26.10 67.57
CA THR A 3 -45.07 -25.60 66.20
C THR A 3 -43.60 -25.31 65.93
N ASN A 4 -43.05 -25.85 64.84
CA ASN A 4 -41.85 -25.39 64.09
C ASN A 4 -41.74 -26.33 62.88
N THR A 5 -41.58 -25.94 61.61
CA THR A 5 -41.32 -24.68 60.92
C THR A 5 -41.93 -24.81 59.52
N THR A 6 -42.54 -23.74 59.02
CA THR A 6 -42.95 -23.58 57.62
C THR A 6 -41.78 -23.75 56.65
N ALA A 7 -41.84 -24.78 55.80
CA ALA A 7 -41.06 -24.83 54.55
C ALA A 7 -42.04 -24.63 53.39
N THR A 8 -41.97 -23.46 52.76
CA THR A 8 -42.61 -23.15 51.49
C THR A 8 -41.85 -23.88 50.37
N SER A 9 -42.29 -25.06 49.97
CA SER A 9 -41.78 -25.71 48.75
C SER A 9 -42.39 -25.04 47.52
N ARG A 10 -41.79 -23.95 47.05
CA ARG A 10 -41.96 -23.54 45.64
C ARG A 10 -41.31 -24.63 44.80
N SER A 11 -41.99 -25.13 43.75
CA SER A 11 -41.33 -26.08 42.85
C SER A 11 -40.15 -25.37 42.19
N LEU A 12 -38.97 -25.95 42.37
CA LEU A 12 -37.70 -25.45 41.87
C LEU A 12 -37.63 -25.59 40.33
N TYR A 13 -38.45 -26.45 39.73
CA TYR A 13 -38.38 -26.84 38.32
C TYR A 13 -39.73 -26.68 37.60
N GLY A 14 -39.69 -26.39 36.29
CA GLY A 14 -40.87 -26.40 35.42
C GLY A 14 -41.25 -27.82 34.98
N VAL A 15 -40.28 -28.58 34.49
CA VAL A 15 -40.38 -30.01 34.19
C VAL A 15 -39.18 -30.71 34.83
N GLN A 16 -39.44 -31.69 35.70
CA GLN A 16 -38.40 -32.53 36.29
C GLN A 16 -38.65 -33.99 35.92
N VAL A 17 -37.64 -34.62 35.35
CA VAL A 17 -37.60 -36.06 35.08
C VAL A 17 -36.57 -36.68 36.01
N ALA A 18 -37.03 -37.26 37.11
CA ALA A 18 -36.20 -37.95 38.08
C ALA A 18 -36.65 -39.41 38.20
N TYR A 19 -35.72 -40.37 38.19
CA TYR A 19 -36.02 -41.79 38.36
C TYR A 19 -35.08 -42.43 39.38
N SER A 20 -35.66 -43.19 40.31
CA SER A 20 -34.93 -43.89 41.38
C SER A 20 -34.58 -45.34 41.04
N THR A 21 -34.89 -45.83 39.84
CA THR A 21 -34.58 -47.20 39.39
C THR A 21 -34.20 -47.23 37.91
N PRO A 22 -33.17 -48.03 37.51
CA PRO A 22 -32.68 -48.06 36.13
C PRO A 22 -33.73 -48.66 35.20
N THR A 23 -34.30 -47.83 34.34
CA THR A 23 -35.08 -48.27 33.19
C THR A 23 -34.61 -47.49 31.98
N THR A 24 -34.42 -48.18 30.85
CA THR A 24 -34.07 -47.60 29.55
C THR A 24 -35.31 -46.91 28.96
N GLY A 25 -35.76 -45.82 29.58
CA GLY A 25 -36.93 -45.06 29.13
C GLY A 25 -36.65 -44.28 27.85
N LEU A 26 -37.64 -44.21 26.96
CA LEU A 26 -37.66 -43.26 25.84
C LEU A 26 -38.59 -42.11 26.22
N GLY A 27 -38.17 -40.86 26.04
CA GLY A 27 -38.97 -39.69 26.40
C GLY A 27 -38.86 -38.53 25.41
N THR A 28 -39.90 -37.69 25.33
CA THR A 28 -39.89 -36.49 24.49
C THR A 28 -40.60 -35.33 25.18
N ILE A 29 -39.93 -34.18 25.25
CA ILE A 29 -40.47 -32.88 25.69
C ILE A 29 -40.43 -31.97 24.47
N LYS A 30 -41.60 -31.66 23.88
CA LYS A 30 -41.63 -30.82 22.67
C LYS A 30 -42.77 -29.81 22.58
N HIS A 31 -42.53 -28.69 21.89
CA HIS A 31 -43.50 -27.62 21.64
C HIS A 31 -44.07 -26.98 22.91
N ASN A 32 -43.26 -26.85 23.97
CA ASN A 32 -43.70 -26.26 25.23
C ASN A 32 -43.16 -24.85 25.42
N TYR A 33 -43.91 -24.02 26.15
CA TYR A 33 -43.39 -22.84 26.81
C TYR A 33 -43.19 -23.17 28.29
N VAL A 34 -41.93 -23.24 28.74
CA VAL A 34 -41.59 -23.62 30.13
C VAL A 34 -40.93 -22.44 30.82
N SER A 35 -41.54 -22.00 31.92
CA SER A 35 -41.02 -20.90 32.72
C SER A 35 -40.90 -21.30 34.19
N SER A 36 -39.70 -21.12 34.75
CA SER A 36 -39.39 -21.34 36.16
C SER A 36 -38.30 -20.35 36.59
N HIS A 37 -38.05 -20.24 37.91
CA HIS A 37 -37.11 -19.25 38.46
C HIS A 37 -35.65 -19.71 38.49
N ILE A 38 -35.34 -21.01 38.31
CA ILE A 38 -33.95 -21.51 38.35
C ILE A 38 -33.59 -22.48 37.22
N ASP A 39 -34.39 -23.54 36.99
CA ASP A 39 -34.15 -24.58 35.98
C ASP A 39 -35.49 -24.93 35.31
N SER A 40 -35.66 -24.67 34.01
CA SER A 40 -36.95 -24.91 33.33
C SER A 40 -37.18 -26.38 33.05
N ILE A 41 -36.17 -27.07 32.53
CA ILE A 41 -36.19 -28.52 32.31
C ILE A 41 -35.00 -29.13 33.02
N LEU A 42 -35.26 -30.14 33.84
CA LEU A 42 -34.25 -30.89 34.55
C LEU A 42 -34.40 -32.39 34.25
N LEU A 43 -33.34 -32.99 33.73
CA LEU A 43 -33.21 -34.45 33.57
C LEU A 43 -32.13 -34.96 34.51
N SER A 44 -32.53 -35.83 35.44
CA SER A 44 -31.71 -36.36 36.54
C SER A 44 -31.31 -35.30 37.56
N GLU A 45 -31.78 -35.47 38.81
CA GLU A 45 -31.13 -34.90 39.98
C GLU A 45 -30.92 -35.98 41.03
N GLY A 46 -29.70 -36.10 41.52
CA GLY A 46 -29.43 -36.69 42.82
C GLY A 46 -29.32 -35.58 43.87
N THR A 47 -30.45 -35.07 44.37
CA THR A 47 -30.46 -34.20 45.57
C THR A 47 -30.63 -34.97 46.88
N GLY A 48 -30.54 -36.31 46.86
CA GLY A 48 -30.55 -37.15 48.05
C GLY A 48 -29.17 -37.29 48.68
N GLY A 49 -29.04 -36.97 49.97
CA GLY A 49 -27.79 -36.98 50.73
C GLY A 49 -26.95 -38.25 50.63
N ALA A 50 -25.68 -38.11 51.05
CA ALA A 50 -24.63 -39.13 51.03
C ALA A 50 -25.16 -40.54 51.36
N GLY A 51 -25.21 -41.42 50.35
CA GLY A 51 -25.39 -42.85 50.58
C GLY A 51 -26.27 -43.61 49.59
N ASN A 52 -27.02 -42.97 48.68
CA ASN A 52 -27.84 -43.75 47.73
C ASN A 52 -28.17 -42.97 46.44
N VAL A 53 -27.24 -42.90 45.49
CA VAL A 53 -27.53 -42.46 44.12
C VAL A 53 -27.26 -43.65 43.19
N VAL A 54 -28.32 -44.39 42.88
CA VAL A 54 -28.27 -45.38 41.80
C VAL A 54 -28.29 -44.59 40.50
N ALA A 55 -27.17 -44.65 39.77
CA ALA A 55 -27.07 -44.14 38.43
C ALA A 55 -28.18 -44.73 37.55
N ALA A 56 -29.19 -43.92 37.26
CA ALA A 56 -30.20 -44.26 36.27
C ALA A 56 -29.71 -43.76 34.92
N ASN A 57 -29.35 -44.67 34.02
CA ASN A 57 -29.35 -44.37 32.59
C ASN A 57 -30.78 -43.93 32.25
N LEU A 58 -31.00 -42.63 32.06
CA LEU A 58 -32.32 -42.08 31.73
C LEU A 58 -32.87 -42.61 30.39
N GLY A 59 -32.02 -43.25 29.59
CA GLY A 59 -32.33 -43.69 28.24
C GLY A 59 -32.32 -42.53 27.26
N ASP A 60 -32.97 -42.71 26.11
CA ASP A 60 -32.88 -41.72 25.03
C ASP A 60 -34.01 -40.69 25.20
N TRP A 61 -33.65 -39.43 25.30
CA TRP A 61 -34.62 -38.33 25.44
C TRP A 61 -34.46 -37.31 24.33
N ARG A 62 -35.58 -36.73 23.92
CA ARG A 62 -35.64 -35.64 22.95
C ARG A 62 -36.26 -34.41 23.61
N ILE A 63 -35.56 -33.29 23.62
CA ILE A 63 -36.04 -31.99 24.09
C ILE A 63 -36.07 -31.09 22.86
N GLU A 64 -37.25 -30.90 22.28
CA GLU A 64 -37.39 -30.37 20.92
C GLU A 64 -38.32 -29.15 20.82
N ASP A 65 -37.91 -28.11 20.13
CA ASP A 65 -38.81 -27.00 19.75
C ASP A 65 -39.53 -26.34 20.95
N ASN A 66 -38.87 -26.25 22.11
CA ASN A 66 -39.43 -25.60 23.30
C ASN A 66 -38.91 -24.16 23.43
N ILE A 67 -39.69 -23.31 24.11
CA ILE A 67 -39.25 -22.00 24.59
C ILE A 67 -39.06 -22.13 26.11
N VAL A 68 -37.83 -21.94 26.58
CA VAL A 68 -37.47 -22.09 28.00
C VAL A 68 -36.87 -20.79 28.54
N THR A 69 -37.22 -20.42 29.77
CA THR A 69 -36.75 -19.15 30.38
C THR A 69 -35.83 -19.34 31.58
N GLY A 70 -35.69 -20.57 32.06
CA GLY A 70 -34.79 -20.96 33.14
C GLY A 70 -33.79 -22.04 32.74
N GLY A 71 -33.50 -22.24 31.44
CA GLY A 71 -32.46 -23.17 31.02
C GLY A 71 -32.82 -24.66 31.09
N ILE A 72 -31.88 -25.50 30.65
CA ILE A 72 -31.99 -26.96 30.62
C ILE A 72 -30.81 -27.55 31.39
N ARG A 73 -31.06 -28.42 32.37
CA ARG A 73 -30.00 -29.09 33.12
C ARG A 73 -30.03 -30.60 32.91
N LEU A 74 -28.87 -31.16 32.58
CA LEU A 74 -28.60 -32.59 32.52
C LEU A 74 -27.67 -32.98 33.68
N GLY A 75 -28.19 -33.79 34.61
CA GLY A 75 -27.43 -34.30 35.74
C GLY A 75 -26.75 -35.65 35.46
N ALA A 76 -25.96 -36.13 36.42
CA ALA A 76 -25.23 -37.39 36.32
C ALA A 76 -26.09 -38.57 35.83
N GLY A 77 -25.52 -39.39 34.93
CA GLY A 77 -26.19 -40.56 34.33
C GLY A 77 -27.02 -40.26 33.06
N THR A 78 -27.07 -39.01 32.60
CA THR A 78 -27.68 -38.68 31.29
C THR A 78 -26.72 -39.02 30.14
N SER A 79 -27.21 -39.82 29.21
CA SER A 79 -26.57 -40.07 27.91
C SER A 79 -27.62 -40.24 26.82
N ARG A 80 -27.23 -40.01 25.56
CA ARG A 80 -28.12 -40.13 24.38
C ARG A 80 -29.32 -39.18 24.44
N ILE A 81 -29.10 -37.97 24.96
CA ILE A 81 -30.08 -36.89 24.97
C ILE A 81 -29.90 -36.03 23.71
N LEU A 82 -30.98 -35.79 22.97
CA LEU A 82 -31.06 -34.83 21.88
C LEU A 82 -31.78 -33.57 22.35
N ILE A 83 -31.12 -32.43 22.29
CA ILE A 83 -31.68 -31.10 22.54
C ILE A 83 -31.69 -30.35 21.23
N SER A 84 -32.85 -30.09 20.63
CA SER A 84 -32.92 -29.46 19.32
C SER A 84 -34.04 -28.45 19.10
N GLY A 85 -33.81 -27.41 18.29
CA GLY A 85 -34.86 -26.44 17.94
C GLY A 85 -35.33 -25.55 19.10
N ASN A 86 -34.71 -25.62 20.29
CA ASN A 86 -35.18 -24.89 21.45
C ASN A 86 -34.73 -23.42 21.42
N LYS A 87 -35.52 -22.55 22.05
CA LYS A 87 -35.17 -21.15 22.32
C LYS A 87 -35.01 -20.94 23.82
N SER A 88 -33.86 -20.41 24.23
CA SER A 88 -33.58 -20.13 25.65
C SER A 88 -32.93 -18.77 25.84
N SER A 89 -33.28 -18.11 26.95
CA SER A 89 -32.55 -16.94 27.47
C SER A 89 -31.59 -17.28 28.62
N GLU A 90 -31.47 -18.55 28.97
CA GLU A 90 -30.63 -19.05 30.07
C GLU A 90 -29.86 -20.30 29.62
N ALA A 91 -28.87 -20.71 30.41
CA ALA A 91 -27.88 -21.72 30.06
C ALA A 91 -28.46 -23.15 29.87
N ILE A 92 -27.75 -23.95 29.08
CA ILE A 92 -27.80 -25.41 29.12
C ILE A 92 -26.61 -25.89 29.95
N ILE A 93 -26.89 -26.55 31.07
CA ILE A 93 -25.85 -27.01 32.00
C ILE A 93 -25.80 -28.54 31.97
N MET A 94 -24.62 -29.09 31.64
CA MET A 94 -24.30 -30.50 31.78
C MET A 94 -23.28 -30.66 32.89
N ALA A 95 -23.68 -31.26 34.01
CA ALA A 95 -22.81 -31.34 35.19
C ALA A 95 -22.78 -32.76 35.77
N GLN A 96 -21.57 -33.31 35.92
CA GLN A 96 -21.34 -34.41 36.84
C GLN A 96 -21.38 -33.90 38.29
N SER A 97 -21.84 -34.75 39.21
CA SER A 97 -21.75 -34.49 40.65
C SER A 97 -20.45 -35.08 41.16
N ALA A 98 -19.70 -34.34 41.98
CA ALA A 98 -18.41 -34.77 42.56
C ALA A 98 -18.46 -36.12 43.31
N ASN A 99 -19.66 -36.60 43.65
CA ASN A 99 -19.89 -37.86 44.37
C ASN A 99 -20.50 -38.97 43.49
N VAL A 100 -20.65 -38.77 42.17
CA VAL A 100 -21.30 -39.70 41.25
C VAL A 100 -20.38 -39.99 40.06
N ASN A 101 -19.88 -41.23 39.99
CA ASN A 101 -18.91 -41.69 38.99
C ASN A 101 -19.57 -42.13 37.66
N THR A 102 -20.65 -41.47 37.23
CA THR A 102 -21.33 -41.81 35.95
C THR A 102 -21.39 -40.63 35.03
N ALA A 103 -20.73 -40.79 33.88
CA ALA A 103 -20.53 -39.76 32.88
C ALA A 103 -21.84 -39.11 32.42
N VAL A 104 -21.81 -37.78 32.29
CA VAL A 104 -22.75 -37.03 31.46
C VAL A 104 -22.11 -36.94 30.08
N GLY A 105 -22.71 -37.59 29.09
CA GLY A 105 -22.04 -37.66 27.79
C GLY A 105 -22.79 -38.38 26.70
N ASN A 106 -22.27 -38.32 25.47
CA ASN A 106 -22.95 -38.85 24.28
C ASN A 106 -24.30 -38.15 24.02
N ASN A 107 -24.37 -36.85 24.29
CA ASN A 107 -25.55 -36.03 24.02
C ASN A 107 -25.35 -35.18 22.76
N ALA A 108 -26.44 -34.80 22.11
CA ALA A 108 -26.45 -33.92 20.95
C ALA A 108 -27.25 -32.65 21.27
N ILE A 109 -26.63 -31.48 21.12
CA ILE A 109 -27.29 -30.17 21.19
C ILE A 109 -27.21 -29.57 19.79
N THR A 110 -28.34 -29.45 19.09
CA THR A 110 -28.33 -29.00 17.71
C THR A 110 -29.47 -28.08 17.32
N ASP A 111 -29.25 -27.11 16.45
CA ASP A 111 -30.32 -26.24 15.91
C ASP A 111 -31.05 -25.42 16.99
N ASN A 112 -30.42 -25.14 18.13
CA ASN A 112 -31.02 -24.31 19.18
C ASN A 112 -30.66 -22.83 19.00
N THR A 113 -31.53 -21.93 19.45
CA THR A 113 -31.26 -20.50 19.59
C THR A 113 -31.18 -20.14 21.06
N LEU A 114 -29.96 -19.99 21.58
CA LEU A 114 -29.69 -19.76 22.98
C LEU A 114 -28.99 -18.41 23.11
N THR A 115 -29.61 -17.47 23.81
CA THR A 115 -29.16 -16.06 23.80
C THR A 115 -29.17 -15.46 25.18
N SER A 116 -28.35 -14.44 25.44
CA SER A 116 -28.45 -13.59 26.65
C SER A 116 -28.33 -14.33 28.01
N ALA A 117 -27.66 -15.49 28.04
CA ALA A 117 -27.44 -16.22 29.29
C ALA A 117 -26.62 -15.40 30.29
N LYS A 118 -26.91 -15.52 31.59
CA LYS A 118 -26.20 -14.78 32.66
C LYS A 118 -24.81 -15.32 33.01
N GLY A 119 -24.41 -16.45 32.41
CA GLY A 119 -23.09 -17.05 32.46
C GLY A 119 -22.82 -17.68 31.09
N ASP A 120 -22.19 -18.85 31.06
CA ASP A 120 -21.97 -19.57 29.80
C ASP A 120 -23.28 -20.06 29.19
N ILE A 121 -23.39 -20.09 27.86
CA ILE A 121 -24.61 -20.57 27.19
C ILE A 121 -24.71 -22.09 27.30
N ILE A 122 -23.62 -22.81 27.03
CA ILE A 122 -23.50 -24.25 27.25
C ILE A 122 -22.31 -24.50 28.15
N ARG A 123 -22.54 -25.11 29.32
CA ARG A 123 -21.47 -25.48 30.25
C ARG A 123 -21.36 -27.00 30.35
N LEU A 124 -20.19 -27.53 29.97
CA LEU A 124 -19.81 -28.93 30.06
C LEU A 124 -18.85 -29.12 31.24
N TYR A 125 -19.37 -29.55 32.39
CA TYR A 125 -18.58 -29.82 33.59
C TYR A 125 -18.33 -31.33 33.73
N GLU A 126 -17.07 -31.74 33.53
CA GLU A 126 -16.66 -33.15 33.45
C GLU A 126 -17.45 -33.96 32.39
N ALA A 127 -18.12 -33.31 31.43
CA ALA A 127 -18.96 -34.00 30.46
C ALA A 127 -18.16 -34.46 29.23
N ASP A 128 -18.42 -35.67 28.74
CA ASP A 128 -17.63 -36.30 27.68
C ASP A 128 -18.45 -36.64 26.43
N ASN A 129 -17.80 -36.71 25.27
CA ASN A 129 -18.37 -37.24 24.03
C ASN A 129 -19.67 -36.54 23.58
N ASN A 130 -19.83 -35.25 23.83
CA ASN A 130 -21.01 -34.49 23.41
C ASN A 130 -20.81 -33.88 22.01
N MET A 131 -21.89 -33.74 21.26
CA MET A 131 -21.92 -33.06 19.97
C MET A 131 -22.75 -31.78 20.09
N ILE A 132 -22.14 -30.63 19.83
CA ILE A 132 -22.78 -29.32 19.87
C ILE A 132 -22.64 -28.72 18.47
N THR A 133 -23.74 -28.67 17.71
CA THR A 133 -23.70 -28.28 16.29
C THR A 133 -24.85 -27.38 15.86
N TYR A 134 -24.66 -26.50 14.89
CA TYR A 134 -25.75 -25.71 14.28
C TYR A 134 -26.56 -24.85 15.27
N ASN A 135 -26.00 -24.51 16.44
CA ASN A 135 -26.67 -23.64 17.41
C ASN A 135 -26.30 -22.17 17.19
N ILE A 136 -27.22 -21.28 17.54
CA ILE A 136 -26.98 -19.85 17.70
C ILE A 136 -26.73 -19.58 19.18
N LEU A 137 -25.51 -19.14 19.52
CA LEU A 137 -24.99 -19.00 20.88
C LEU A 137 -24.51 -17.55 21.10
N HIS A 138 -25.44 -16.64 21.35
CA HIS A 138 -25.16 -15.18 21.31
C HIS A 138 -25.40 -14.43 22.62
N GLY A 139 -24.64 -13.37 22.86
CA GLY A 139 -24.99 -12.32 23.84
C GLY A 139 -24.84 -12.71 25.31
N SER A 140 -24.10 -13.77 25.64
CA SER A 140 -23.99 -14.23 27.02
C SER A 140 -23.06 -13.38 27.88
N GLN A 141 -23.22 -13.46 29.20
CA GLN A 141 -22.31 -12.81 30.14
C GLN A 141 -21.04 -13.64 30.43
N GLY A 142 -20.97 -14.87 29.94
CA GLY A 142 -19.80 -15.75 29.98
C GLY A 142 -19.44 -16.20 28.56
N SER A 143 -19.05 -17.47 28.42
CA SER A 143 -18.61 -18.05 27.15
C SER A 143 -19.78 -18.68 26.36
N GLY A 144 -19.66 -18.80 25.04
CA GLY A 144 -20.66 -19.51 24.23
C GLY A 144 -20.74 -20.99 24.60
N VAL A 145 -19.60 -21.65 24.65
CA VAL A 145 -19.43 -22.99 25.23
C VAL A 145 -18.24 -22.97 26.18
N SER A 146 -18.44 -23.41 27.42
CA SER A 146 -17.35 -23.66 28.38
C SER A 146 -17.20 -25.16 28.63
N VAL A 147 -15.98 -25.68 28.50
CA VAL A 147 -15.62 -27.05 28.86
C VAL A 147 -14.67 -27.02 30.05
N THR A 148 -15.11 -27.58 31.17
CA THR A 148 -14.42 -27.44 32.47
C THR A 148 -14.20 -28.77 33.16
N ALA A 149 -13.27 -28.77 34.12
CA ALA A 149 -12.93 -29.93 34.96
C ALA A 149 -12.51 -31.19 34.17
N GLY A 150 -11.97 -31.02 32.96
CA GLY A 150 -11.33 -32.11 32.21
C GLY A 150 -12.27 -32.97 31.35
N GLY A 151 -13.47 -32.49 30.99
CA GLY A 151 -14.33 -33.18 30.02
C GLY A 151 -13.67 -33.32 28.64
N ASN A 152 -13.83 -34.46 27.97
CA ASN A 152 -13.15 -34.84 26.72
C ASN A 152 -14.08 -35.40 25.63
N GLY A 153 -13.63 -35.33 24.39
CA GLY A 153 -14.34 -35.85 23.21
C GLY A 153 -15.53 -35.00 22.80
N ASN A 154 -15.58 -33.74 23.24
CA ASN A 154 -16.68 -32.84 22.95
C ASN A 154 -16.44 -32.14 21.61
N LYS A 155 -17.27 -32.50 20.61
CA LYS A 155 -17.24 -31.89 19.28
C LYS A 155 -18.14 -30.67 19.25
N ILE A 156 -17.54 -29.50 19.05
CA ILE A 156 -18.21 -28.20 18.97
C ILE A 156 -17.99 -27.66 17.57
N SER A 157 -19.00 -27.72 16.72
CA SER A 157 -18.79 -27.60 15.27
C SER A 157 -19.97 -26.89 14.61
N GLN A 158 -19.71 -25.98 13.68
CA GLN A 158 -20.72 -25.26 12.91
C GLN A 158 -21.76 -24.51 13.78
N ASN A 159 -21.37 -23.97 14.93
CA ASN A 159 -22.22 -23.08 15.74
C ASN A 159 -21.90 -21.62 15.41
N SER A 160 -22.87 -20.73 15.67
CA SER A 160 -22.70 -19.28 15.54
C SER A 160 -22.47 -18.68 16.91
N PHE A 161 -21.35 -17.97 17.08
CA PHE A 161 -20.94 -17.28 18.30
C PHE A 161 -20.89 -15.78 18.02
N GLN A 162 -21.53 -14.98 18.88
CA GLN A 162 -21.58 -13.53 18.70
C GLN A 162 -21.87 -12.83 20.03
N ASP A 163 -21.13 -11.75 20.32
CA ASP A 163 -21.40 -10.83 21.44
C ASP A 163 -21.39 -11.51 22.82
N ASN A 164 -20.67 -12.62 23.00
CA ASN A 164 -20.44 -13.23 24.30
C ASN A 164 -19.35 -12.45 25.05
N LYS A 165 -19.51 -12.26 26.37
CA LYS A 165 -18.51 -11.54 27.16
C LYS A 165 -17.24 -12.35 27.48
N GLY A 166 -17.34 -13.67 27.38
CA GLY A 166 -16.20 -14.58 27.36
C GLY A 166 -16.03 -15.16 25.95
N ASN A 167 -15.07 -16.06 25.79
CA ASN A 167 -14.78 -16.67 24.50
C ASN A 167 -16.01 -17.38 23.92
N GLY A 168 -16.12 -17.47 22.60
CA GLY A 168 -17.09 -18.33 21.94
C GLY A 168 -16.95 -19.79 22.40
N ILE A 169 -15.71 -20.29 22.48
CA ILE A 169 -15.37 -21.58 23.10
C ILE A 169 -14.25 -21.34 24.11
N ASP A 170 -14.46 -21.77 25.35
CA ASP A 170 -13.52 -21.65 26.47
C ASP A 170 -13.18 -23.04 27.02
N LEU A 171 -11.91 -23.41 27.00
CA LEU A 171 -11.43 -24.72 27.43
C LEU A 171 -10.64 -24.62 28.74
N GLY A 172 -11.31 -24.78 29.87
CA GLY A 172 -10.68 -24.78 31.19
C GLY A 172 -11.02 -23.57 32.05
N ASP A 173 -11.86 -22.64 31.56
CA ASP A 173 -12.15 -21.33 32.19
C ASP A 173 -10.85 -20.51 32.41
N ASP A 174 -9.87 -20.63 31.50
CA ASP A 174 -8.54 -20.01 31.61
C ASP A 174 -8.22 -19.02 30.46
N SER A 175 -9.26 -18.57 29.73
CA SER A 175 -9.17 -17.68 28.55
C SER A 175 -8.50 -18.33 27.34
N VAL A 176 -8.45 -17.65 26.17
CA VAL A 176 -7.90 -18.30 24.97
C VAL A 176 -6.41 -18.57 25.14
N ILE A 177 -6.02 -19.85 25.27
CA ILE A 177 -4.64 -20.19 25.64
C ILE A 177 -3.69 -19.95 24.46
N ALA A 178 -2.49 -19.45 24.80
CA ALA A 178 -1.44 -19.08 23.85
C ALA A 178 -1.08 -20.23 22.89
N THR A 179 -0.73 -19.84 21.66
CA THR A 179 -0.37 -20.70 20.54
C THR A 179 0.54 -21.86 20.95
N ASN A 180 0.04 -23.08 20.88
CA ASN A 180 0.89 -24.25 21.01
C ASN A 180 0.72 -25.12 19.75
N THR A 181 1.73 -25.16 18.90
CA THR A 181 1.81 -26.18 17.85
C THR A 181 2.05 -27.60 18.43
N SER A 182 1.98 -27.76 19.78
CA SER A 182 2.39 -28.94 20.53
C SER A 182 1.27 -29.94 20.84
N CYS A 183 0.09 -29.81 20.23
CA CYS A 183 -1.09 -30.66 20.45
C CYS A 183 -1.69 -30.63 21.87
N THR A 184 -1.00 -30.06 22.86
CA THR A 184 -1.41 -30.00 24.27
C THR A 184 -1.10 -28.63 24.87
N GLY A 185 -2.15 -27.83 25.11
CA GLY A 185 -1.99 -26.44 25.54
C GLY A 185 -3.26 -25.67 25.86
N ALA A 186 -4.46 -26.25 25.78
CA ALA A 186 -5.74 -25.63 26.19
C ALA A 186 -6.28 -26.21 27.52
N GLY A 187 -5.49 -26.13 28.59
CA GLY A 187 -5.82 -26.80 29.85
C GLY A 187 -5.86 -28.34 29.71
N SER A 188 -6.54 -29.01 30.65
CA SER A 188 -6.84 -30.45 30.56
C SER A 188 -8.20 -30.75 29.91
N ALA A 189 -8.97 -29.71 29.55
CA ALA A 189 -10.29 -29.85 28.94
C ALA A 189 -10.15 -30.13 27.43
N ASN A 190 -11.02 -30.99 26.91
CA ASN A 190 -11.07 -31.41 25.52
C ASN A 190 -9.71 -31.87 24.96
N GLY A 191 -8.99 -32.66 25.75
CA GLY A 191 -7.64 -33.15 25.45
C GLY A 191 -6.55 -32.08 25.42
N GLY A 192 -6.87 -30.85 25.81
CA GLY A 192 -5.97 -29.70 25.72
C GLY A 192 -5.66 -29.32 24.27
N LEU A 193 -6.56 -29.58 23.32
CA LEU A 193 -6.32 -29.40 21.90
C LEU A 193 -5.99 -27.93 21.57
N GLY A 194 -4.80 -27.70 21.02
CA GLY A 194 -4.32 -26.37 20.66
C GLY A 194 -5.07 -25.76 19.48
N ARG A 195 -5.32 -24.45 19.54
CA ARG A 195 -5.93 -23.68 18.44
C ARG A 195 -5.03 -23.65 17.19
N PRO A 196 -5.59 -23.64 15.97
CA PRO A 196 -4.80 -23.51 14.76
C PRO A 196 -4.30 -22.06 14.59
N VAL A 197 -3.36 -21.85 13.66
CA VAL A 197 -2.85 -20.52 13.30
C VAL A 197 -3.01 -20.32 11.80
N ILE A 198 -3.71 -19.26 11.40
CA ILE A 198 -3.77 -18.80 10.00
C ILE A 198 -2.54 -17.91 9.78
N THR A 199 -1.72 -18.25 8.80
CA THR A 199 -0.51 -17.47 8.45
C THR A 199 -0.65 -16.72 7.13
N TYR A 200 -1.63 -17.10 6.32
CA TYR A 200 -1.96 -16.44 5.07
C TYR A 200 -3.42 -16.70 4.74
N ALA A 201 -4.13 -15.67 4.29
CA ALA A 201 -5.43 -15.81 3.66
C ALA A 201 -5.59 -14.75 2.56
N ASN A 202 -6.17 -15.14 1.43
CA ASN A 202 -6.53 -14.25 0.33
C ASN A 202 -7.93 -14.62 -0.17
N TYR A 203 -8.80 -13.62 -0.31
CA TYR A 203 -10.18 -13.80 -0.74
C TYR A 203 -10.41 -13.10 -2.07
N LEU A 204 -10.68 -13.86 -3.14
CA LEU A 204 -10.88 -13.34 -4.49
C LEU A 204 -12.19 -13.87 -5.07
N GLY A 205 -13.11 -12.96 -5.37
CA GLY A 205 -14.44 -13.28 -5.90
C GLY A 205 -15.26 -14.10 -4.90
N SER A 206 -15.17 -15.42 -4.98
CA SER A 206 -15.80 -16.35 -4.03
C SER A 206 -14.84 -17.42 -3.51
N GLU A 207 -13.56 -17.35 -3.87
CA GLU A 207 -12.55 -18.32 -3.44
C GLU A 207 -11.68 -17.74 -2.34
N LEU A 208 -11.53 -18.50 -1.26
CA LEU A 208 -10.63 -18.20 -0.16
C LEU A 208 -9.44 -19.18 -0.25
N THR A 209 -8.23 -18.64 -0.45
CA THR A 209 -6.97 -19.39 -0.40
C THR A 209 -6.28 -19.14 0.94
N ILE A 210 -5.94 -20.21 1.66
CA ILE A 210 -5.38 -20.13 3.02
C ILE A 210 -4.16 -21.02 3.24
N SER A 211 -3.28 -20.57 4.13
CA SER A 211 -2.19 -21.34 4.71
C SER A 211 -2.16 -21.17 6.23
N GLY A 212 -1.60 -22.15 6.93
CA GLY A 212 -1.53 -22.12 8.38
C GLY A 212 -0.83 -23.31 8.99
N SER A 213 -0.76 -23.30 10.32
CA SER A 213 -0.21 -24.39 11.14
C SER A 213 -1.21 -24.86 12.18
N TYR A 214 -1.04 -26.11 12.61
CA TYR A 214 -1.87 -26.78 13.62
C TYR A 214 -1.07 -27.90 14.30
N CYS A 215 -1.75 -28.71 15.11
CA CYS A 215 -1.20 -29.82 15.88
C CYS A 215 -0.32 -30.77 15.04
N ASN A 216 0.97 -30.89 15.35
CA ASN A 216 1.99 -31.56 14.50
C ASN A 216 1.79 -33.07 14.25
N SER A 217 0.87 -33.72 14.96
CA SER A 217 0.58 -35.15 14.85
C SER A 217 -0.89 -35.40 15.15
N GLY A 218 -1.50 -36.34 14.42
CA GLY A 218 -2.93 -36.64 14.49
C GLY A 218 -3.65 -36.44 13.15
N SER A 219 -4.97 -36.63 13.15
CA SER A 219 -5.84 -36.33 11.99
C SER A 219 -6.92 -35.34 12.40
N PHE A 220 -7.03 -34.26 11.63
CA PHE A 220 -7.82 -33.11 12.02
C PHE A 220 -8.72 -32.62 10.89
N ASP A 221 -9.80 -31.95 11.29
CA ASP A 221 -10.56 -31.05 10.45
C ASP A 221 -10.34 -29.61 10.96
N ILE A 222 -10.27 -28.62 10.06
CA ILE A 222 -10.24 -27.19 10.43
C ILE A 222 -11.52 -26.55 9.94
N GLU A 223 -12.28 -25.93 10.85
CA GLU A 223 -13.45 -25.14 10.49
C GLU A 223 -13.11 -23.66 10.48
N LEU A 224 -13.56 -22.96 9.45
CA LEU A 224 -13.34 -21.53 9.26
C LEU A 224 -14.63 -20.76 9.46
N TYR A 225 -14.49 -19.57 10.01
CA TYR A 225 -15.59 -18.68 10.33
C TYR A 225 -15.25 -17.25 9.96
N LYS A 226 -16.27 -16.48 9.57
CA LYS A 226 -16.19 -15.01 9.65
C LYS A 226 -16.11 -14.65 11.12
N ALA A 227 -15.05 -13.95 11.49
CA ALA A 227 -14.78 -13.62 12.88
C ALA A 227 -15.67 -12.48 13.36
N HIS A 228 -15.82 -12.38 14.67
CA HIS A 228 -16.49 -11.28 15.34
C HIS A 228 -15.68 -10.86 16.55
N LEU A 229 -15.64 -9.55 16.80
CA LEU A 229 -14.89 -8.95 17.89
C LEU A 229 -15.86 -8.39 18.92
N SER A 230 -15.80 -8.93 20.13
CA SER A 230 -16.56 -8.46 21.28
C SER A 230 -15.68 -8.33 22.53
N ALA A 231 -16.24 -7.80 23.62
CA ALA A 231 -15.47 -7.53 24.83
C ALA A 231 -15.15 -8.83 25.56
N GLY A 232 -13.86 -9.20 25.62
CA GLY A 232 -13.38 -10.46 26.21
C GLY A 232 -12.60 -11.32 25.21
N ASP A 233 -12.71 -11.02 23.91
CA ASP A 233 -12.11 -11.77 22.81
C ASP A 233 -10.63 -11.42 22.57
N THR A 234 -9.80 -11.60 23.60
CA THR A 234 -8.34 -11.44 23.48
C THR A 234 -7.64 -12.65 24.04
N GLY A 235 -6.84 -13.33 23.21
CA GLY A 235 -6.04 -14.44 23.67
C GLY A 235 -4.91 -14.02 24.60
N LEU A 236 -4.35 -14.99 25.33
CA LEU A 236 -3.21 -14.75 26.22
C LEU A 236 -1.96 -14.24 25.48
N ASP A 237 -1.92 -14.36 24.14
CA ASP A 237 -0.92 -13.76 23.27
C ASP A 237 -1.20 -12.28 22.90
N GLY A 238 -2.24 -11.69 23.47
CA GLY A 238 -2.63 -10.29 23.24
C GLY A 238 -3.26 -10.04 21.88
N ARG A 239 -3.61 -11.10 21.14
CA ARG A 239 -4.26 -11.00 19.83
C ARG A 239 -5.74 -11.19 19.96
N ASP A 240 -6.50 -10.46 19.16
CA ASP A 240 -7.94 -10.61 19.09
C ASP A 240 -8.31 -12.02 18.60
N ALA A 241 -9.16 -12.70 19.36
CA ALA A 241 -9.58 -14.08 19.15
C ALA A 241 -10.81 -14.35 20.00
N GLY A 242 -11.79 -15.12 19.52
CA GLY A 242 -12.81 -15.62 20.46
C GLY A 242 -14.11 -16.05 19.82
N GLU A 243 -14.55 -15.46 18.71
CA GLU A 243 -15.87 -15.75 18.16
C GLU A 243 -15.90 -15.93 16.64
N GLY A 244 -16.72 -16.88 16.19
CA GLY A 244 -17.07 -17.09 14.78
C GLY A 244 -18.57 -16.94 14.56
N THR A 245 -19.00 -15.88 13.85
CA THR A 245 -20.42 -15.57 13.64
C THR A 245 -21.06 -16.39 12.52
N ALA A 246 -20.30 -16.69 11.46
CA ALA A 246 -20.79 -17.41 10.30
C ALA A 246 -19.78 -18.43 9.83
N TYR A 247 -20.21 -19.70 9.73
CA TYR A 247 -19.40 -20.81 9.23
C TYR A 247 -19.12 -20.64 7.73
N ILE A 248 -17.84 -20.62 7.36
CA ILE A 248 -17.35 -20.53 5.98
C ILE A 248 -17.26 -21.91 5.35
N GLY A 249 -16.70 -22.88 6.07
CA GLY A 249 -16.51 -24.24 5.58
C GLY A 249 -15.44 -25.00 6.37
N THR A 250 -15.15 -26.23 5.94
CA THR A 250 -14.20 -27.13 6.62
C THR A 250 -13.12 -27.60 5.66
N LEU A 251 -11.87 -27.56 6.11
CA LEU A 251 -10.77 -28.33 5.54
C LEU A 251 -10.71 -29.68 6.24
N SER A 252 -11.03 -30.76 5.53
CA SER A 252 -11.15 -32.09 6.14
C SER A 252 -9.97 -33.02 5.85
N ASN A 253 -9.81 -34.03 6.71
CA ASN A 253 -8.80 -35.09 6.56
C ASN A 253 -7.36 -34.56 6.54
N LEU A 254 -7.09 -33.49 7.30
CA LEU A 254 -5.73 -32.96 7.46
C LEU A 254 -4.91 -33.89 8.37
N SER A 255 -3.60 -33.94 8.12
CA SER A 255 -2.63 -34.69 8.94
C SER A 255 -1.35 -33.89 9.11
N GLY A 256 -0.68 -33.98 10.25
CA GLY A 256 0.59 -33.27 10.48
C GLY A 256 0.41 -31.82 10.97
N GLY A 257 1.41 -30.93 10.80
CA GLY A 257 1.47 -29.63 11.49
C GLY A 257 1.23 -28.36 10.67
N SER A 258 0.94 -28.45 9.36
CA SER A 258 0.67 -27.28 8.52
C SER A 258 -0.07 -27.60 7.24
N PHE A 259 -0.80 -26.60 6.71
CA PHE A 259 -1.41 -26.60 5.38
C PHE A 259 -0.95 -25.37 4.61
N SER A 260 -0.89 -25.46 3.28
CA SER A 260 -0.36 -24.40 2.44
C SER A 260 -1.17 -24.25 1.16
N ASN A 261 -1.57 -23.01 0.87
CA ASN A 261 -2.30 -22.59 -0.33
C ASN A 261 -3.52 -23.48 -0.66
N VAL A 262 -4.29 -23.84 0.37
CA VAL A 262 -5.54 -24.60 0.19
C VAL A 262 -6.64 -23.63 -0.19
N THR A 263 -7.39 -23.94 -1.25
CA THR A 263 -8.49 -23.10 -1.73
C THR A 263 -9.84 -23.73 -1.39
N MET A 264 -10.82 -22.90 -1.01
CA MET A 264 -12.20 -23.28 -0.82
C MET A 264 -13.16 -22.22 -1.37
N THR A 265 -14.34 -22.65 -1.81
CA THR A 265 -15.41 -21.72 -2.20
C THR A 265 -16.19 -21.27 -0.97
N VAL A 266 -16.26 -19.96 -0.75
CA VAL A 266 -17.03 -19.35 0.33
C VAL A 266 -18.51 -19.31 -0.07
N PRO A 267 -19.43 -19.88 0.74
CA PRO A 267 -20.86 -19.77 0.49
C PRO A 267 -21.32 -18.31 0.49
N GLY A 268 -22.05 -17.88 -0.54
CA GLY A 268 -22.49 -16.48 -0.67
C GLY A 268 -23.35 -15.98 0.50
N ALA A 269 -24.01 -16.87 1.24
CA ALA A 269 -24.80 -16.54 2.43
C ALA A 269 -23.95 -16.06 3.62
N VAL A 270 -22.64 -16.34 3.63
CA VAL A 270 -21.71 -15.84 4.66
C VAL A 270 -21.50 -14.32 4.53
N GLY A 271 -21.58 -13.79 3.30
CA GLY A 271 -21.34 -12.37 3.05
C GLY A 271 -19.92 -11.92 3.45
N LEU A 272 -18.92 -12.78 3.23
CA LEU A 272 -17.51 -12.46 3.46
C LEU A 272 -17.04 -11.41 2.44
N GLN A 273 -16.26 -10.44 2.90
CA GLN A 273 -15.73 -9.33 2.11
C GLN A 273 -14.28 -9.05 2.50
N ILE A 274 -13.54 -8.40 1.60
CA ILE A 274 -12.24 -7.81 1.94
C ILE A 274 -12.45 -6.74 3.04
N GLY A 275 -11.61 -6.80 4.08
CA GLY A 275 -11.72 -6.01 5.30
C GLY A 275 -12.48 -6.70 6.44
N ASP A 276 -13.05 -7.90 6.20
CA ASP A 276 -13.51 -8.77 7.29
C ASP A 276 -12.34 -9.54 7.90
N ASP A 277 -12.51 -9.95 9.16
CA ASP A 277 -11.64 -10.92 9.80
C ASP A 277 -12.18 -12.34 9.62
N ILE A 278 -11.27 -13.32 9.55
CA ILE A 278 -11.60 -14.74 9.67
C ILE A 278 -10.92 -15.37 10.89
N THR A 279 -11.53 -16.41 11.43
CA THR A 279 -10.96 -17.24 12.50
C THR A 279 -11.18 -18.72 12.21
N ALA A 280 -10.45 -19.58 12.88
CA ALA A 280 -10.51 -21.03 12.69
C ALA A 280 -10.51 -21.80 14.02
N LEU A 281 -11.15 -22.96 14.03
CA LEU A 281 -11.00 -23.95 15.10
C LEU A 281 -10.51 -25.28 14.52
N LEU A 282 -9.90 -26.09 15.38
CA LEU A 282 -9.36 -27.41 15.04
C LEU A 282 -10.22 -28.49 15.69
N ILE A 283 -10.53 -29.55 14.95
CA ILE A 283 -11.26 -30.72 15.44
C ILE A 283 -10.40 -31.97 15.25
N ASP A 284 -10.08 -32.66 16.34
CA ASP A 284 -9.46 -33.99 16.29
C ASP A 284 -10.50 -35.03 15.90
N ARG A 285 -10.26 -35.72 14.78
CA ARG A 285 -11.19 -36.69 14.21
C ARG A 285 -11.20 -38.02 14.97
N ALA A 286 -10.14 -38.32 15.72
CA ALA A 286 -10.05 -39.54 16.51
C ALA A 286 -10.87 -39.44 17.79
N THR A 287 -10.84 -38.28 18.44
CA THR A 287 -11.46 -38.06 19.76
C THR A 287 -12.74 -37.25 19.71
N GLY A 288 -12.93 -36.42 18.69
CA GLY A 288 -13.99 -35.41 18.64
C GLY A 288 -13.64 -34.11 19.37
N ASN A 289 -12.46 -34.00 19.99
CA ASN A 289 -12.02 -32.79 20.66
C ASN A 289 -11.99 -31.60 19.69
N THR A 290 -12.53 -30.46 20.12
CA THR A 290 -12.49 -29.17 19.42
C THR A 290 -11.66 -28.19 20.23
N SER A 291 -10.79 -27.43 19.57
CA SER A 291 -10.02 -26.34 20.17
C SER A 291 -10.87 -25.08 20.37
N GLU A 292 -10.29 -24.10 21.07
CA GLU A 292 -10.73 -22.71 20.99
C GLU A 292 -10.45 -22.11 19.61
N PHE A 293 -10.98 -20.91 19.35
CA PHE A 293 -10.76 -20.16 18.12
C PHE A 293 -9.32 -19.64 17.99
N SER A 294 -8.80 -19.63 16.76
CA SER A 294 -7.53 -19.00 16.40
C SER A 294 -7.58 -17.49 16.62
N ALA A 295 -6.40 -16.88 16.65
CA ALA A 295 -6.32 -15.43 16.42
C ALA A 295 -7.02 -15.07 15.09
N ASN A 296 -7.71 -13.93 15.10
CA ASN A 296 -8.33 -13.40 13.90
C ASN A 296 -7.26 -13.06 12.86
N TYR A 297 -7.60 -13.30 11.60
CA TYR A 297 -6.78 -12.95 10.45
C TYR A 297 -7.54 -11.95 9.60
N ASP A 298 -6.98 -10.74 9.47
CA ASP A 298 -7.50 -9.66 8.64
C ASP A 298 -7.37 -10.00 7.16
N LEU A 299 -8.51 -10.05 6.45
CA LEU A 299 -8.55 -10.18 4.99
C LEU A 299 -8.32 -8.81 4.34
N SER A 300 -7.08 -8.34 4.37
CA SER A 300 -6.70 -7.09 3.71
C SER A 300 -5.84 -7.28 2.46
N LEU A 301 -5.94 -6.30 1.58
CA LEU A 301 -5.16 -6.19 0.36
C LEU A 301 -3.90 -5.36 0.61
N HIS A 302 -3.06 -5.33 -0.41
CA HIS A 302 -1.75 -4.69 -0.35
C HIS A 302 -1.51 -3.93 -1.65
N ILE A 303 -0.80 -2.82 -1.56
CA ILE A 303 -0.29 -2.07 -2.72
C ILE A 303 1.23 -2.09 -2.63
N SER A 304 1.91 -2.67 -3.62
CA SER A 304 3.37 -2.74 -3.68
C SER A 304 3.91 -2.22 -5.01
N GLY A 305 5.15 -1.75 -4.97
CA GLY A 305 5.76 -1.10 -6.10
C GLY A 305 7.20 -0.67 -5.91
N LYS A 306 7.74 0.02 -6.91
CA LYS A 306 9.15 0.39 -7.00
C LYS A 306 9.37 1.84 -7.42
N VAL A 307 10.37 2.48 -6.83
CA VAL A 307 10.96 3.73 -7.31
C VAL A 307 12.38 3.44 -7.81
N PHE A 308 12.70 3.83 -9.05
CA PHE A 308 13.98 3.49 -9.68
C PHE A 308 14.59 4.65 -10.48
N HIS A 309 15.89 4.57 -10.69
CA HIS A 309 16.67 5.55 -11.43
C HIS A 309 16.64 5.24 -12.93
N ASP A 310 15.95 6.07 -13.70
CA ASP A 310 16.04 6.15 -15.15
C ASP A 310 17.25 7.04 -15.52
N VAL A 311 18.43 6.41 -15.56
CA VAL A 311 19.72 7.09 -15.73
C VAL A 311 19.73 7.99 -16.96
N ASP A 312 19.17 7.53 -18.08
CA ASP A 312 19.22 8.23 -19.37
C ASP A 312 18.07 9.22 -19.57
N GLY A 313 17.08 9.20 -18.66
CA GLY A 313 15.91 10.07 -18.71
C GLY A 313 14.94 9.76 -19.86
N THR A 314 14.93 8.51 -20.34
CA THR A 314 14.23 8.10 -21.56
C THR A 314 12.85 7.48 -21.31
N ALA A 315 12.31 7.64 -20.10
CA ALA A 315 11.10 6.97 -19.64
C ALA A 315 11.22 5.43 -19.67
N ALA A 316 12.40 4.91 -19.29
CA ALA A 316 12.61 3.48 -19.17
C ALA A 316 11.64 2.87 -18.15
N ALA A 317 11.07 1.70 -18.45
CA ALA A 317 10.11 1.02 -17.58
C ALA A 317 10.75 0.37 -16.34
N THR A 318 12.08 0.25 -16.32
CA THR A 318 12.86 -0.36 -15.24
C THR A 318 14.20 0.35 -15.11
N GLY A 319 14.84 0.20 -13.95
CA GLY A 319 16.16 0.74 -13.67
C GLY A 319 16.69 0.28 -12.31
N PRO A 320 17.95 0.62 -11.97
CA PRO A 320 18.50 0.35 -10.65
C PRO A 320 17.80 1.16 -9.57
N ALA A 321 17.90 0.70 -8.32
CA ALA A 321 17.54 1.52 -7.17
C ALA A 321 18.45 2.76 -7.09
N PHE A 322 17.95 3.83 -6.47
CA PHE A 322 18.80 4.96 -6.14
C PHE A 322 19.83 4.56 -5.07
N VAL A 323 21.08 5.00 -5.22
CA VAL A 323 22.12 4.74 -4.23
C VAL A 323 21.70 5.43 -2.91
N GLY A 324 21.56 4.64 -1.83
CA GLY A 324 21.07 5.13 -0.53
C GLY A 324 19.54 5.28 -0.43
N SER A 325 18.78 4.42 -1.11
CA SER A 325 17.33 4.50 -1.41
C SER A 325 16.34 4.75 -0.25
N THR A 326 16.73 4.99 1.00
CA THR A 326 15.80 5.36 2.10
C THR A 326 15.30 6.82 2.05
N LEU A 327 15.51 7.54 0.94
CA LEU A 327 15.36 9.01 0.83
C LEU A 327 14.07 9.47 0.11
N ALA A 328 13.15 8.55 -0.19
CA ALA A 328 11.84 8.89 -0.75
C ALA A 328 10.73 8.52 0.26
N ASP A 329 9.81 9.44 0.48
CA ASP A 329 8.57 9.12 1.17
C ASP A 329 7.53 8.70 0.14
N VAL A 330 7.01 7.48 0.29
CA VAL A 330 5.87 7.02 -0.49
C VAL A 330 4.62 7.20 0.37
N HIS A 331 3.65 7.96 -0.13
CA HIS A 331 2.43 8.28 0.59
C HIS A 331 1.22 7.65 -0.10
N LEU A 332 0.29 7.17 0.72
CA LEU A 332 -1.00 6.65 0.29
C LEU A 332 -2.12 7.60 0.72
N TYR A 333 -3.08 7.81 -0.17
CA TYR A 333 -4.24 8.66 0.03
C TYR A 333 -5.53 8.01 -0.41
N THR A 334 -6.65 8.43 0.17
CA THR A 334 -7.99 8.14 -0.34
C THR A 334 -8.26 8.88 -1.65
N ASP A 335 -9.33 8.50 -2.34
CA ASP A 335 -9.88 9.19 -3.51
C ASP A 335 -10.26 10.66 -3.27
N GLN A 336 -10.58 11.02 -2.02
CA GLN A 336 -10.83 12.39 -1.57
C GLN A 336 -9.53 13.15 -1.21
N GLY A 337 -8.37 12.50 -1.33
CA GLY A 337 -7.06 13.08 -1.02
C GLY A 337 -6.72 13.17 0.46
N VAL A 338 -7.40 12.39 1.30
CA VAL A 338 -7.06 12.24 2.72
C VAL A 338 -5.84 11.33 2.84
N HIS A 339 -4.83 11.75 3.60
CA HIS A 339 -3.64 10.93 3.87
C HIS A 339 -4.00 9.72 4.73
N LEU A 340 -3.58 8.52 4.30
CA LEU A 340 -3.80 7.28 5.04
C LEU A 340 -2.53 6.76 5.68
N ALA A 341 -1.46 6.69 4.89
CA ALA A 341 -0.23 6.04 5.32
C ALA A 341 0.98 6.62 4.60
N LYS A 342 2.15 6.41 5.21
CA LYS A 342 3.45 6.71 4.66
C LYS A 342 4.34 5.48 4.84
N THR A 343 5.15 5.18 3.85
CA THR A 343 6.23 4.18 3.93
C THR A 343 7.49 4.74 3.27
N THR A 344 8.61 4.05 3.47
CA THR A 344 9.91 4.38 2.84
C THR A 344 10.34 3.23 1.95
N LEU A 345 11.21 3.49 0.99
CA LEU A 345 11.74 2.44 0.11
C LEU A 345 12.76 1.56 0.86
N ASP A 346 12.83 0.30 0.47
CA ASP A 346 13.92 -0.59 0.86
C ASP A 346 15.20 -0.36 0.03
N ALA A 347 16.25 -1.15 0.27
CA ALA A 347 17.53 -1.06 -0.45
C ALA A 347 17.42 -1.35 -1.96
N SER A 348 16.35 -2.00 -2.40
CA SER A 348 16.05 -2.32 -3.80
C SER A 348 15.15 -1.27 -4.45
N GLY A 349 14.69 -0.26 -3.70
CA GLY A 349 13.76 0.76 -4.15
C GLY A 349 12.29 0.31 -4.09
N GLU A 350 11.98 -0.79 -3.41
CA GLU A 350 10.62 -1.33 -3.30
C GLU A 350 9.87 -0.72 -2.10
N PHE A 351 8.55 -0.62 -2.19
CA PHE A 351 7.65 -0.22 -1.11
C PHE A 351 6.42 -1.12 -1.04
N THR A 352 5.75 -1.14 0.12
CA THR A 352 4.48 -1.85 0.31
C THR A 352 3.60 -1.12 1.32
N PHE A 353 2.31 -1.04 1.03
CA PHE A 353 1.24 -0.72 1.96
C PHE A 353 0.39 -1.97 2.23
N THR A 354 0.11 -2.23 3.50
CA THR A 354 -0.71 -3.35 4.00
C THR A 354 -2.05 -2.83 4.52
N GLY A 355 -3.01 -3.71 4.82
CA GLY A 355 -4.27 -3.26 5.43
C GLY A 355 -5.18 -2.48 4.47
N ILE A 356 -5.06 -2.73 3.16
CA ILE A 356 -5.79 -1.98 2.13
C ILE A 356 -7.13 -2.65 1.86
N SER A 357 -8.21 -1.88 1.91
CA SER A 357 -9.53 -2.33 1.49
C SER A 357 -9.76 -2.07 0.00
N ASN A 358 -10.87 -2.60 -0.54
CA ASN A 358 -11.30 -2.25 -1.89
C ASN A 358 -11.60 -0.75 -1.97
N GLY A 359 -11.09 -0.10 -3.02
CA GLY A 359 -11.25 1.34 -3.16
C GLY A 359 -10.38 1.96 -4.24
N THR A 360 -10.52 3.27 -4.40
CA THR A 360 -9.60 4.10 -5.19
C THR A 360 -8.65 4.83 -4.24
N TYR A 361 -7.38 4.79 -4.59
CA TYR A 361 -6.30 5.43 -3.85
C TYR A 361 -5.40 6.24 -4.77
N TYR A 362 -4.63 7.14 -4.18
CA TYR A 362 -3.50 7.76 -4.83
C TYR A 362 -2.21 7.36 -4.11
N VAL A 363 -1.22 6.93 -4.88
CA VAL A 363 0.16 6.76 -4.41
C VAL A 363 0.95 7.96 -4.90
N ALA A 364 1.59 8.68 -3.98
CA ALA A 364 2.41 9.83 -4.32
C ALA A 364 3.82 9.69 -3.78
N ILE A 365 4.79 10.17 -4.55
CA ILE A 365 6.17 10.30 -4.12
C ILE A 365 6.36 11.72 -3.63
N ASN A 366 6.75 11.86 -2.36
CA ASN A 366 7.08 13.14 -1.76
C ASN A 366 8.51 13.11 -1.19
N ASP A 367 9.05 14.31 -0.98
CA ASP A 367 10.35 14.53 -0.37
C ASP A 367 11.48 13.75 -1.03
N PHE A 368 11.42 13.60 -2.36
CA PHE A 368 12.38 12.76 -3.06
C PHE A 368 13.70 13.50 -3.32
N ARG A 369 14.56 13.50 -2.30
CA ARG A 369 15.84 14.21 -2.22
C ARG A 369 16.99 13.46 -2.89
N GLY A 370 16.75 12.97 -4.10
CA GLY A 370 17.63 12.05 -4.81
C GLY A 370 19.14 12.27 -4.61
N LEU A 371 19.81 11.20 -4.17
CA LEU A 371 21.23 10.89 -4.40
C LEU A 371 22.35 11.68 -3.69
N ALA A 372 22.06 12.67 -2.85
CA ALA A 372 23.14 13.37 -2.13
C ALA A 372 23.57 12.61 -0.85
N THR A 373 24.61 11.78 -0.92
CA THR A 373 25.38 11.44 0.28
C THR A 373 26.14 12.68 0.74
N GLY A 374 25.58 13.41 1.69
CA GLY A 374 26.27 14.48 2.42
C GLY A 374 25.92 15.89 1.95
N SER A 375 25.35 16.65 2.89
CA SER A 375 25.62 18.08 3.08
C SER A 375 25.35 19.08 1.96
N VAL A 376 24.41 18.83 1.05
CA VAL A 376 23.61 19.96 0.52
C VAL A 376 22.45 20.16 1.49
N GLY A 377 22.63 21.02 2.48
CA GLY A 377 21.59 21.45 3.44
C GLY A 377 20.43 22.21 2.80
N ASP A 378 20.22 22.02 1.51
CA ASP A 378 19.20 22.62 0.69
C ASP A 378 18.20 21.51 0.33
N GLY A 379 17.25 21.30 1.23
CA GLY A 379 15.80 21.29 0.96
C GLY A 379 15.24 20.89 -0.41
N SER A 380 15.87 21.24 -1.52
CA SER A 380 15.23 21.50 -2.82
C SER A 380 15.74 20.67 -4.00
N LEU A 381 16.85 19.92 -3.89
CA LEU A 381 17.36 19.14 -5.03
C LEU A 381 16.55 17.84 -5.23
N GLN A 382 15.67 17.88 -6.23
CA GLN A 382 14.74 16.82 -6.57
C GLN A 382 14.96 16.37 -8.01
N VAL A 383 15.03 15.06 -8.19
CA VAL A 383 15.03 14.42 -9.51
C VAL A 383 13.63 14.42 -10.10
N GLU A 384 13.51 14.31 -11.41
CA GLU A 384 12.26 14.48 -12.15
C GLU A 384 11.69 13.14 -12.61
N GLN A 385 10.36 12.96 -12.57
CA GLN A 385 9.73 11.72 -13.04
C GLN A 385 9.86 11.62 -14.55
N THR A 386 10.10 10.40 -15.02
CA THR A 386 10.15 10.06 -16.45
C THR A 386 9.18 8.95 -16.80
N TYR A 387 8.86 8.06 -15.86
CA TYR A 387 8.00 6.90 -16.07
C TYR A 387 7.02 6.69 -14.91
N GLY A 388 5.81 6.24 -15.22
CA GLY A 388 4.79 5.87 -14.25
C GLY A 388 4.07 4.57 -14.62
N SER A 389 3.75 3.75 -13.62
CA SER A 389 2.98 2.52 -13.79
C SER A 389 2.04 2.30 -12.61
N ALA A 390 0.78 1.99 -12.87
CA ALA A 390 -0.16 1.47 -11.90
C ALA A 390 -0.05 -0.07 -11.72
N GLY A 391 0.84 -0.73 -12.48
CA GLY A 391 1.11 -2.15 -12.32
C GLY A 391 -0.02 -3.05 -12.81
N ASN A 392 -0.38 -4.06 -12.02
CA ASN A 392 -1.52 -4.95 -12.30
C ASN A 392 -2.88 -4.39 -11.82
N ALA A 393 -2.96 -3.09 -11.51
CA ALA A 393 -4.16 -2.47 -10.96
C ALA A 393 -5.37 -2.56 -11.90
N ALA A 394 -6.56 -2.39 -11.33
CA ALA A 394 -7.82 -2.45 -12.07
C ALA A 394 -8.00 -1.27 -13.05
N THR A 395 -9.02 -1.39 -13.92
CA THR A 395 -9.37 -0.35 -14.91
C THR A 395 -9.60 1.01 -14.24
N GLY A 396 -9.10 2.07 -14.88
CA GLY A 396 -9.14 3.44 -14.32
C GLY A 396 -7.92 3.81 -13.49
N SER A 397 -6.93 2.92 -13.37
CA SER A 397 -5.64 3.21 -12.73
C SER A 397 -4.62 3.73 -13.73
N GLY A 398 -3.71 4.61 -13.29
CA GLY A 398 -2.63 5.12 -14.13
C GLY A 398 -1.92 6.33 -13.51
N PRO A 399 -0.75 6.70 -14.05
CA PRO A 399 -0.02 7.87 -13.60
C PRO A 399 -0.75 9.16 -14.01
N ILE A 400 -0.69 10.17 -13.15
CA ILE A 400 -1.25 11.50 -13.39
C ILE A 400 -0.13 12.41 -13.89
N CYS A 401 -0.12 12.66 -15.20
CA CYS A 401 0.96 13.35 -15.89
C CYS A 401 0.42 14.54 -16.70
N VAL A 402 1.27 15.54 -16.97
CA VAL A 402 0.99 16.55 -17.97
C VAL A 402 0.76 15.88 -19.33
N GLY A 403 -0.30 16.32 -20.02
CA GLY A 403 -0.70 15.76 -21.30
C GLY A 403 0.30 16.00 -22.43
N PRO A 404 0.08 15.31 -23.57
CA PRO A 404 1.04 15.31 -24.67
C PRO A 404 1.21 16.69 -25.30
N ALA A 405 2.38 16.89 -25.90
CA ALA A 405 2.58 17.92 -26.91
C ALA A 405 1.49 17.83 -28.01
N PRO A 406 1.08 18.96 -28.62
CA PRO A 406 1.58 20.31 -28.39
C PRO A 406 0.80 21.08 -27.31
N THR A 407 -0.21 20.47 -26.67
CA THR A 407 -1.14 21.19 -25.77
C THR A 407 -0.71 21.22 -24.32
N TYR A 408 0.00 20.19 -23.83
CA TYR A 408 0.52 20.13 -22.46
C TYR A 408 -0.53 20.43 -21.37
N THR A 409 -1.68 19.76 -21.46
CA THR A 409 -2.76 19.95 -20.49
C THR A 409 -2.29 19.53 -19.10
N GLN A 410 -2.40 20.42 -18.12
CA GLN A 410 -2.01 20.17 -16.73
C GLN A 410 -3.21 19.78 -15.87
N GLN A 411 -2.97 18.99 -14.82
CA GLN A 411 -3.96 18.68 -13.79
C GLN A 411 -3.75 19.59 -12.56
N SER A 412 -4.36 20.77 -12.58
CA SER A 412 -4.22 21.79 -11.53
C SER A 412 -5.41 21.87 -10.55
N SER A 413 -6.40 20.97 -10.67
CA SER A 413 -7.55 20.96 -9.78
C SER A 413 -7.12 20.80 -8.32
N ALA A 414 -7.62 21.68 -7.44
CA ALA A 414 -7.46 21.55 -6.00
C ALA A 414 -8.31 20.41 -5.40
N ASN A 415 -9.27 19.87 -6.16
CA ASN A 415 -10.07 18.72 -5.77
C ASN A 415 -9.43 17.42 -6.30
N PRO A 416 -8.90 16.54 -5.43
CA PRO A 416 -8.29 15.26 -5.81
C PRO A 416 -9.26 14.30 -6.51
N ALA A 417 -10.57 14.40 -6.24
CA ALA A 417 -11.56 13.58 -6.94
C ALA A 417 -11.63 13.90 -8.44
N ALA A 418 -11.16 15.07 -8.87
CA ALA A 418 -11.07 15.45 -10.28
C ALA A 418 -9.81 14.92 -10.97
N TRP A 419 -8.90 14.27 -10.24
CA TRP A 419 -7.68 13.66 -10.78
C TRP A 419 -7.98 12.29 -11.38
N ILE A 420 -8.91 12.28 -12.33
CA ILE A 420 -9.43 11.07 -12.94
C ILE A 420 -8.47 10.62 -14.06
N PHE A 421 -8.23 9.31 -14.12
CA PHE A 421 -7.59 8.65 -15.25
C PHE A 421 -8.28 9.01 -16.58
N GLY A 422 -7.49 9.43 -17.58
CA GLY A 422 -8.02 9.82 -18.89
C GLY A 422 -8.61 11.24 -18.97
N ALA A 423 -8.61 12.03 -17.89
CA ALA A 423 -8.89 13.46 -17.96
C ALA A 423 -7.67 14.20 -18.54
N GLN A 424 -7.52 14.16 -19.88
CA GLN A 424 -6.50 14.85 -20.68
C GLN A 424 -5.05 14.70 -20.19
N GLY A 425 -4.36 13.67 -20.72
CA GLY A 425 -2.90 13.52 -20.56
C GLY A 425 -2.42 12.30 -19.79
N GLY A 426 -3.31 11.56 -19.12
CA GLY A 426 -2.96 10.27 -18.53
C GLY A 426 -2.70 9.21 -19.59
N THR A 427 -1.53 8.59 -19.56
CA THR A 427 -1.21 7.39 -20.35
C THR A 427 -1.99 6.17 -19.82
N THR A 428 -1.84 5.05 -20.51
CA THR A 428 -2.31 3.70 -20.15
C THR A 428 -1.89 3.28 -18.74
N VAL A 429 -2.25 2.06 -18.31
CA VAL A 429 -1.83 1.45 -17.03
C VAL A 429 -0.35 1.68 -16.71
N ALA A 430 0.51 1.83 -17.73
CA ALA A 430 1.88 2.33 -17.57
C ALA A 430 2.34 3.16 -18.79
N GLY A 431 3.40 3.97 -18.61
CA GLY A 431 4.10 4.68 -19.68
C GLY A 431 4.88 5.91 -19.23
N PRO A 432 5.40 6.68 -20.20
CA PRO A 432 6.09 7.95 -19.96
C PRO A 432 5.24 8.93 -19.16
N CYS A 433 5.88 9.59 -18.20
CA CYS A 433 5.26 10.54 -17.29
C CYS A 433 6.29 11.59 -16.89
N PHE A 434 6.44 12.63 -17.72
CA PHE A 434 7.41 13.70 -17.49
C PHE A 434 6.77 14.91 -16.82
N GLY A 435 7.41 15.43 -15.78
CA GLY A 435 7.02 16.68 -15.11
C GLY A 435 5.79 16.57 -14.21
N GLY A 436 5.40 15.36 -13.81
CA GLY A 436 4.28 15.15 -12.89
C GLY A 436 2.94 15.71 -13.39
N ARG A 437 2.06 16.09 -12.46
CA ARG A 437 0.70 16.54 -12.78
C ARG A 437 0.64 17.98 -13.33
N THR A 438 1.59 18.84 -12.95
CA THR A 438 1.69 20.23 -13.40
C THR A 438 3.12 20.58 -13.81
N SER A 439 3.28 21.48 -14.79
CA SER A 439 4.59 22.07 -15.10
C SER A 439 4.87 23.35 -14.31
N ASN A 440 4.18 23.53 -13.17
CA ASN A 440 4.31 24.74 -12.36
C ASN A 440 5.50 24.60 -11.39
N PRO A 441 6.61 25.33 -11.57
CA PRO A 441 7.79 25.21 -10.70
C PRO A 441 7.54 25.65 -9.25
N SER A 442 6.40 26.27 -8.93
CA SER A 442 5.99 26.58 -7.55
C SER A 442 5.27 25.44 -6.85
N ILE A 443 4.93 24.36 -7.56
CA ILE A 443 4.41 23.12 -6.99
C ILE A 443 5.46 22.05 -7.26
N PHE A 444 6.04 21.52 -6.19
CA PHE A 444 7.10 20.52 -6.23
C PHE A 444 7.02 19.67 -4.97
N ASP A 445 7.59 18.47 -5.00
CA ASP A 445 7.41 17.43 -3.99
C ASP A 445 8.15 17.71 -2.66
N ASN A 446 8.02 18.90 -2.07
CA ASN A 446 8.89 19.38 -0.98
C ASN A 446 8.36 19.21 0.45
N THR A 447 7.27 18.46 0.65
CA THR A 447 6.68 18.29 1.98
C THR A 447 6.68 16.84 2.42
N ALA A 448 7.25 16.55 3.60
CA ALA A 448 7.28 15.23 4.23
C ALA A 448 5.89 14.62 4.56
N ALA A 449 4.78 15.33 4.30
CA ALA A 449 3.41 14.82 4.20
C ALA A 449 2.40 15.94 3.81
N PRO A 450 1.20 15.58 3.33
CA PRO A 450 0.21 16.39 2.58
C PRO A 450 -0.58 17.49 3.33
N PRO A 451 -1.27 18.40 2.59
CA PRO A 451 -2.35 18.06 1.63
C PRO A 451 -1.85 17.56 0.25
N ILE A 452 -2.51 16.54 -0.32
CA ILE A 452 -2.09 15.85 -1.57
C ILE A 452 -1.92 16.81 -2.75
N THR A 453 -2.62 17.95 -2.72
CA THR A 453 -2.56 19.05 -3.68
C THR A 453 -1.16 19.68 -3.87
N LYS A 454 -0.18 19.24 -3.08
CA LYS A 454 1.23 19.63 -3.18
C LYS A 454 2.12 18.59 -3.86
N SER A 455 1.64 17.34 -4.05
CA SER A 455 2.39 16.24 -4.66
C SER A 455 2.29 16.27 -6.18
N GLU A 456 3.39 16.41 -6.91
CA GLU A 456 3.39 16.41 -8.39
C GLU A 456 3.37 15.02 -8.99
N HIS A 457 4.06 14.06 -8.35
CA HIS A 457 4.19 12.70 -8.87
C HIS A 457 3.21 11.74 -8.20
N VAL A 458 2.09 11.51 -8.89
CA VAL A 458 0.94 10.79 -8.35
C VAL A 458 0.48 9.71 -9.32
N ILE A 459 0.17 8.52 -8.79
CA ILE A 459 -0.45 7.43 -9.52
C ILE A 459 -1.79 7.10 -8.87
N ARG A 460 -2.86 7.12 -9.67
CA ARG A 460 -4.19 6.68 -9.25
C ARG A 460 -4.26 5.15 -9.32
N ILE A 461 -4.71 4.51 -8.26
CA ILE A 461 -4.83 3.05 -8.14
C ILE A 461 -6.26 2.67 -7.76
N ALA A 462 -6.88 1.80 -8.56
CA ALA A 462 -8.09 1.10 -8.18
C ALA A 462 -7.74 -0.31 -7.69
N VAL A 463 -8.14 -0.62 -6.46
CA VAL A 463 -7.95 -1.92 -5.80
C VAL A 463 -9.30 -2.64 -5.78
N LEU A 464 -9.36 -3.82 -6.42
CA LEU A 464 -10.57 -4.66 -6.53
C LEU A 464 -10.22 -6.13 -6.28
N ASP A 465 -10.54 -6.63 -5.09
CA ASP A 465 -10.47 -8.03 -4.64
C ASP A 465 -9.10 -8.71 -4.82
N ASN A 466 -8.05 -7.95 -5.14
CA ASN A 466 -6.72 -8.47 -5.37
C ASN A 466 -5.64 -7.45 -4.99
N HIS A 467 -4.48 -7.97 -4.60
CA HIS A 467 -3.30 -7.15 -4.35
C HIS A 467 -2.88 -6.40 -5.62
N VAL A 468 -2.50 -5.14 -5.46
CA VAL A 468 -1.90 -4.35 -6.52
C VAL A 468 -0.39 -4.42 -6.37
N SER A 469 0.31 -4.90 -7.39
CA SER A 469 1.77 -4.95 -7.48
C SER A 469 2.25 -4.31 -8.79
N GLY A 470 3.52 -3.92 -8.83
CA GLY A 470 4.12 -3.30 -10.02
C GLY A 470 3.74 -1.83 -10.20
N VAL A 471 3.26 -1.16 -9.14
CA VAL A 471 3.20 0.30 -9.11
C VAL A 471 4.62 0.81 -9.27
N ALA A 472 4.90 1.73 -10.19
CA ALA A 472 6.28 2.13 -10.43
C ALA A 472 6.44 3.60 -10.78
N PHE A 473 7.52 4.20 -10.27
CA PHE A 473 7.99 5.53 -10.62
C PHE A 473 9.44 5.46 -11.09
N GLY A 474 9.69 5.86 -12.33
CA GLY A 474 11.04 6.10 -12.84
C GLY A 474 11.38 7.58 -12.71
N PHE A 475 12.53 7.89 -12.14
CA PHE A 475 13.02 9.26 -11.98
C PHE A 475 14.42 9.42 -12.56
N SER A 476 14.74 10.62 -13.03
CA SER A 476 16.05 10.95 -13.59
C SER A 476 16.59 12.27 -13.07
N ALA A 477 17.89 12.32 -12.83
CA ALA A 477 18.61 13.56 -12.57
C ALA A 477 18.96 14.34 -13.85
N ASN A 478 18.82 13.69 -15.01
CA ASN A 478 19.27 14.21 -16.30
C ASN A 478 18.19 14.94 -17.09
N VAL A 479 16.96 15.03 -16.57
CA VAL A 479 15.82 15.57 -17.31
C VAL A 479 15.48 17.00 -16.86
N VAL A 480 15.23 17.86 -17.84
CA VAL A 480 14.70 19.21 -17.65
C VAL A 480 13.32 19.30 -18.31
N THR A 481 12.29 19.61 -17.53
CA THR A 481 10.88 19.61 -17.95
C THR A 481 10.25 20.98 -17.96
N ASN A 482 10.78 21.94 -17.21
CA ASN A 482 10.18 23.26 -17.06
C ASN A 482 11.20 24.40 -17.11
N LEU A 483 10.67 25.62 -17.21
CA LEU A 483 11.46 26.86 -17.38
C LEU A 483 11.59 27.66 -16.08
N GLY A 484 11.50 27.00 -14.92
CA GLY A 484 11.76 27.62 -13.63
C GLY A 484 13.22 28.04 -13.47
N THR A 485 13.45 29.15 -12.77
CA THR A 485 14.81 29.68 -12.50
C THR A 485 15.36 29.24 -11.14
N GLY A 486 14.52 28.69 -10.27
CA GLY A 486 14.91 28.20 -8.95
C GLY A 486 15.49 26.78 -8.99
N TYR A 487 15.93 26.32 -7.81
CA TYR A 487 16.39 24.95 -7.57
C TYR A 487 15.22 24.01 -7.31
N THR A 488 14.20 24.05 -8.16
CA THR A 488 13.03 23.18 -8.05
C THR A 488 13.14 22.03 -9.03
N GLN A 489 12.36 20.97 -8.82
CA GLN A 489 12.31 19.80 -9.68
C GLN A 489 12.13 20.18 -11.16
N GLY A 490 12.85 19.48 -12.04
CA GLY A 490 12.74 19.66 -13.49
C GLY A 490 13.34 20.95 -14.09
N THR A 491 14.02 21.80 -13.31
CA THR A 491 14.67 23.02 -13.82
C THR A 491 16.10 22.78 -14.30
N LEU A 492 16.59 23.64 -15.21
CA LEU A 492 18.00 23.64 -15.63
C LEU A 492 18.95 23.85 -14.44
N ALA A 493 18.61 24.74 -13.51
CA ALA A 493 19.44 25.00 -12.34
C ALA A 493 19.60 23.75 -11.44
N SER A 494 18.53 22.97 -11.28
CA SER A 494 18.55 21.71 -10.54
C SER A 494 19.38 20.64 -11.27
N PHE A 495 19.22 20.51 -12.59
CA PHE A 495 20.07 19.62 -13.40
C PHE A 495 21.55 19.92 -13.19
N LEU A 496 21.97 21.20 -13.30
CA LEU A 496 23.38 21.59 -13.16
C LEU A 496 23.94 21.25 -11.77
N LYS A 497 23.17 21.50 -10.70
CA LYS A 497 23.58 21.11 -9.34
C LYS A 497 23.66 19.60 -9.15
N LEU A 498 22.69 18.85 -9.67
CA LEU A 498 22.69 17.39 -9.62
C LEU A 498 23.90 16.83 -10.37
N ALA A 499 24.16 17.30 -11.59
CA ALA A 499 25.32 16.90 -12.38
C ALA A 499 26.65 17.11 -11.62
N ASN A 500 26.80 18.21 -10.89
CA ASN A 500 27.97 18.47 -10.06
C ASN A 500 28.12 17.55 -8.85
N THR A 501 27.02 16.96 -8.38
CA THR A 501 26.96 16.14 -7.17
C THR A 501 27.07 14.65 -7.49
N LEU A 502 26.52 14.23 -8.63
CA LEU A 502 26.43 12.84 -9.04
C LEU A 502 27.73 12.34 -9.67
N SER A 503 28.10 11.11 -9.32
CA SER A 503 29.22 10.42 -9.96
C SER A 503 28.86 9.94 -11.36
N GLY A 504 29.77 10.12 -12.31
CA GLY A 504 29.63 9.64 -13.68
C GLY A 504 29.09 10.70 -14.64
N PRO A 505 28.92 10.36 -15.93
CA PRO A 505 28.46 11.29 -16.96
C PRO A 505 27.04 11.76 -16.72
N ASN A 506 26.77 13.05 -16.98
CA ASN A 506 25.44 13.64 -16.87
C ASN A 506 25.08 14.33 -18.19
N SER A 507 24.05 13.85 -18.86
CA SER A 507 23.63 14.37 -20.16
C SER A 507 22.21 14.90 -20.08
N MET A 508 22.07 16.22 -20.18
CA MET A 508 20.78 16.90 -20.18
C MET A 508 19.89 16.36 -21.30
N ARG A 509 18.68 15.95 -20.93
CA ARG A 509 17.57 15.65 -21.82
C ARG A 509 16.45 16.64 -21.58
N PHE A 510 16.21 17.51 -22.55
CA PHE A 510 15.16 18.52 -22.46
C PHE A 510 13.83 17.93 -22.96
N VAL A 511 12.92 17.67 -22.01
CA VAL A 511 11.58 17.09 -22.28
C VAL A 511 10.53 18.07 -21.76
N PRO A 512 10.24 19.17 -22.48
CA PRO A 512 9.35 20.20 -21.98
C PRO A 512 7.96 19.64 -21.64
N ALA A 513 7.45 20.00 -20.46
CA ALA A 513 6.10 19.70 -19.98
C ALA A 513 5.18 20.94 -20.06
N GLN A 514 5.52 21.89 -20.94
CA GLN A 514 4.76 23.12 -21.15
C GLN A 514 4.88 23.57 -22.59
N VAL A 515 3.89 24.34 -23.06
CA VAL A 515 3.91 24.93 -24.40
C VAL A 515 5.15 25.84 -24.57
N PRO A 516 5.72 25.94 -25.78
CA PRO A 516 6.71 26.96 -26.10
C PRO A 516 6.23 28.35 -25.69
N ASN A 517 7.06 29.09 -24.95
CA ASN A 517 6.69 30.40 -24.41
C ASN A 517 7.11 31.57 -25.31
N MET A 518 7.82 31.30 -26.40
CA MET A 518 8.22 32.29 -27.39
C MET A 518 7.69 31.93 -28.77
N SER A 519 7.43 32.95 -29.59
CA SER A 519 7.02 32.76 -30.98
C SER A 519 7.43 33.94 -31.86
N SER A 520 7.83 33.66 -33.10
CA SER A 520 8.10 34.67 -34.13
C SER A 520 7.85 34.09 -35.52
N ASN A 521 7.03 34.76 -36.33
CA ASN A 521 6.71 34.35 -37.70
C ASN A 521 6.25 32.89 -37.83
N GLY A 522 5.49 32.38 -36.85
CA GLY A 522 5.00 31.00 -36.82
C GLY A 522 5.94 29.98 -36.18
N ASN A 523 7.23 30.32 -36.04
CA ASN A 523 8.21 29.50 -35.32
C ASN A 523 8.05 29.69 -33.81
N LYS A 524 8.22 28.62 -33.04
CA LYS A 524 8.03 28.61 -31.58
C LYS A 524 9.22 27.95 -30.90
N TRP A 525 9.59 28.40 -29.71
CA TRP A 525 10.68 27.80 -28.95
C TRP A 525 10.49 28.05 -27.45
N TRP A 526 11.26 27.35 -26.63
CA TRP A 526 11.30 27.53 -25.18
C TRP A 526 12.44 28.44 -24.79
N GLN A 527 12.15 29.51 -24.04
CA GLN A 527 13.15 30.43 -23.52
C GLN A 527 13.10 30.51 -21.99
N LEU A 528 14.18 30.09 -21.36
CA LEU A 528 14.45 30.34 -19.94
C LEU A 528 14.95 31.79 -19.76
N ASN A 529 14.20 32.60 -19.02
CA ASN A 529 14.63 33.95 -18.64
C ASN A 529 15.31 33.89 -17.27
N VAL A 530 16.63 33.90 -17.25
CA VAL A 530 17.45 33.77 -16.06
C VAL A 530 17.49 35.11 -15.33
N THR A 531 17.15 35.11 -14.04
CA THR A 531 17.18 36.28 -13.15
C THR A 531 18.35 36.27 -12.18
N ASP A 532 18.87 35.07 -11.88
CA ASP A 532 19.97 34.82 -10.95
C ASP A 532 20.99 33.90 -11.63
N ALA A 533 22.26 33.99 -11.23
CA ALA A 533 23.31 33.19 -11.86
C ALA A 533 23.01 31.68 -11.77
N LEU A 534 23.15 30.98 -12.90
CA LEU A 534 23.08 29.52 -12.94
C LEU A 534 24.30 28.93 -12.20
N PRO A 535 24.18 27.72 -11.61
CA PRO A 535 25.32 27.01 -11.03
C PRO A 535 26.46 26.84 -12.03
N GLN A 536 27.70 27.04 -11.55
CA GLN A 536 28.89 26.70 -12.32
C GLN A 536 28.93 25.18 -12.56
N ILE A 537 29.32 24.76 -13.76
CA ILE A 537 29.55 23.35 -14.11
C ILE A 537 30.94 22.96 -13.63
N THR A 538 31.01 22.08 -12.63
CA THR A 538 32.27 21.60 -12.02
C THR A 538 32.49 20.10 -12.21
N ALA A 539 31.46 19.35 -12.60
CA ALA A 539 31.60 17.94 -12.97
C ALA A 539 32.00 17.76 -14.43
N ALA A 540 33.00 16.90 -14.66
CA ALA A 540 33.38 16.49 -16.00
C ALA A 540 32.28 15.63 -16.65
N ASP A 541 32.38 15.42 -17.96
CA ASP A 541 31.46 14.58 -18.75
C ASP A 541 30.00 15.08 -18.67
N THR A 542 29.82 16.40 -18.62
CA THR A 542 28.52 17.07 -18.60
C THR A 542 28.12 17.53 -19.99
N THR A 543 26.91 17.15 -20.44
CA THR A 543 26.33 17.62 -21.71
C THR A 543 25.11 18.50 -21.46
N ILE A 544 25.12 19.71 -22.03
CA ILE A 544 23.98 20.63 -22.12
C ILE A 544 23.47 20.63 -23.56
N SER A 545 22.26 20.13 -23.77
CA SER A 545 21.66 20.00 -25.10
C SER A 545 20.29 20.67 -25.13
N GLY A 546 20.10 21.58 -26.07
CA GLY A 546 18.80 22.24 -26.30
C GLY A 546 17.86 21.49 -27.24
N VAL A 547 18.18 20.25 -27.62
CA VAL A 547 17.27 19.38 -28.38
C VAL A 547 16.03 19.08 -27.53
N ALA A 548 14.86 19.50 -28.01
CA ALA A 548 13.60 19.21 -27.35
C ALA A 548 13.08 17.82 -27.73
N TYR A 549 12.63 17.06 -26.74
CA TYR A 549 12.02 15.75 -26.92
C TYR A 549 10.54 15.76 -26.50
N SER A 550 9.72 14.92 -27.12
CA SER A 550 8.32 14.76 -26.78
C SER A 550 8.16 14.15 -25.39
N ASN A 551 7.24 14.69 -24.59
CA ASN A 551 6.89 14.12 -23.29
C ASN A 551 6.06 12.82 -23.39
N THR A 552 5.71 12.39 -24.61
CA THR A 552 4.96 11.14 -24.84
C THR A 552 5.83 9.90 -24.82
N ASP A 553 7.12 10.05 -25.08
CA ASP A 553 8.08 8.94 -25.21
C ASP A 553 9.50 9.30 -24.74
N GLY A 554 9.79 10.58 -24.48
CA GLY A 554 11.12 11.04 -24.09
C GLY A 554 12.18 10.89 -25.19
N ALA A 555 11.79 10.52 -26.43
CA ALA A 555 12.70 10.08 -27.49
C ALA A 555 12.45 10.76 -28.84
N THR A 556 11.20 11.06 -29.19
CA THR A 556 10.85 11.78 -30.41
C THR A 556 11.32 13.22 -30.32
N ILE A 557 12.16 13.66 -31.26
CA ILE A 557 12.63 15.05 -31.34
C ILE A 557 11.49 15.95 -31.80
N LEU A 558 11.32 17.09 -31.11
CA LEU A 558 10.41 18.15 -31.49
C LEU A 558 11.17 19.21 -32.30
N ASP A 559 10.55 19.66 -33.39
CA ASP A 559 11.02 20.76 -34.23
C ASP A 559 9.89 21.80 -34.35
N THR A 560 9.76 22.63 -33.31
CA THR A 560 8.76 23.69 -33.24
C THR A 560 9.28 25.02 -33.79
N ASN A 561 10.60 25.11 -34.01
CA ASN A 561 11.34 26.23 -34.55
C ASN A 561 12.06 25.86 -35.88
N PRO A 562 11.34 25.48 -36.95
CA PRO A 562 11.94 24.96 -38.20
C PRO A 562 12.63 26.04 -39.06
N VAL A 563 12.90 27.21 -38.49
CA VAL A 563 13.56 28.32 -39.19
C VAL A 563 15.02 28.00 -39.46
N MET A 564 15.51 28.45 -40.62
CA MET A 564 16.94 28.48 -40.93
C MET A 564 17.46 29.90 -40.70
N ILE A 565 18.47 30.03 -39.86
CA ILE A 565 19.02 31.29 -39.37
C ILE A 565 20.44 31.47 -39.87
N GLY A 566 20.83 32.71 -40.16
CA GLY A 566 22.16 33.05 -40.67
C GLY A 566 22.20 33.15 -42.19
N ALA A 567 23.29 33.70 -42.71
CA ALA A 567 23.46 33.86 -44.14
C ALA A 567 24.04 32.57 -44.77
N THR A 568 23.40 32.06 -45.81
CA THR A 568 24.03 31.09 -46.69
C THR A 568 24.96 31.87 -47.63
N SER A 569 26.26 31.90 -47.35
CA SER A 569 27.20 32.73 -48.10
C SER A 569 28.55 32.05 -48.26
N LYS A 570 29.18 32.26 -49.42
CA LYS A 570 30.55 31.85 -49.68
C LYS A 570 31.49 32.84 -49.00
N VAL A 571 32.40 32.36 -48.17
CA VAL A 571 33.50 33.20 -47.63
C VAL A 571 34.76 32.98 -48.44
N GLY A 572 35.39 34.06 -48.89
CA GLY A 572 36.64 34.05 -49.67
C GLY A 572 37.85 33.62 -48.85
N VAL A 573 37.86 32.37 -48.40
CA VAL A 573 38.97 31.75 -47.66
C VAL A 573 39.87 30.88 -48.56
N GLY A 574 39.65 30.97 -49.88
CA GLY A 574 40.49 30.38 -50.90
C GLY A 574 41.92 30.92 -50.88
N ALA A 575 42.85 30.18 -51.49
CA ALA A 575 44.27 30.58 -51.52
C ALA A 575 44.50 31.93 -52.23
N ASP A 576 43.52 32.39 -53.02
CA ASP A 576 43.55 33.63 -53.76
C ASP A 576 42.83 34.81 -53.08
N GLY A 577 42.13 34.57 -51.96
CA GLY A 577 41.34 35.57 -51.23
C GLY A 577 40.22 36.22 -52.06
N ARG A 578 39.79 35.60 -53.15
CA ARG A 578 38.72 36.11 -54.04
C ARG A 578 37.40 35.43 -53.70
N ALA A 579 36.31 36.08 -54.10
CA ALA A 579 34.96 35.55 -53.96
C ALA A 579 34.47 35.00 -55.30
N ASN A 580 33.82 33.83 -55.26
CA ASN A 580 33.32 33.04 -56.37
C ASN A 580 34.38 32.37 -57.27
N SER A 581 35.59 32.10 -56.78
CA SER A 581 36.64 31.30 -57.44
C SER A 581 36.41 29.78 -57.33
N GLY A 582 35.46 29.33 -56.49
CA GLY A 582 35.06 27.93 -56.38
C GLY A 582 35.80 27.14 -55.30
N ASP A 583 36.73 27.78 -54.59
CA ASP A 583 37.45 27.26 -53.42
C ASP A 583 36.94 27.85 -52.10
N GLU A 584 35.83 28.61 -52.11
CA GLU A 584 35.23 29.19 -50.91
C GLU A 584 34.56 28.15 -50.01
N ALA A 585 34.77 28.28 -48.71
CA ALA A 585 33.91 27.63 -47.73
C ALA A 585 32.50 28.23 -47.81
N GLN A 586 31.49 27.37 -47.91
CA GLN A 586 30.10 27.77 -47.84
C GLN A 586 29.66 27.76 -46.37
N ILE A 587 29.29 28.92 -45.83
CA ILE A 587 28.55 29.00 -44.58
C ILE A 587 27.12 28.58 -44.91
N VAL A 588 26.60 27.60 -44.19
CA VAL A 588 25.19 27.18 -44.26
C VAL A 588 24.42 27.84 -43.13
N GLY A 589 23.15 28.17 -43.38
CA GLY A 589 22.25 28.55 -42.30
C GLY A 589 22.12 27.42 -41.28
N MET A 590 21.79 27.77 -40.05
CA MET A 590 21.59 26.87 -38.92
C MET A 590 20.09 26.74 -38.60
N SER A 591 19.62 25.54 -38.26
CA SER A 591 18.28 25.36 -37.68
C SER A 591 18.12 26.17 -36.39
N GLY A 592 16.97 26.81 -36.21
CA GLY A 592 16.64 27.55 -35.00
C GLY A 592 16.70 26.64 -33.76
N PRO A 593 17.43 27.02 -32.69
CA PRO A 593 17.40 26.26 -31.44
C PRO A 593 15.99 26.15 -30.85
N GLU A 594 15.62 24.99 -30.32
CA GLU A 594 14.35 24.80 -29.61
C GLU A 594 14.41 25.36 -28.18
N PHE A 595 15.61 25.40 -27.58
CA PHE A 595 15.82 25.91 -26.23
C PHE A 595 16.76 27.11 -26.22
N ALA A 596 16.34 28.17 -25.54
CA ALA A 596 17.09 29.42 -25.39
C ALA A 596 17.24 29.81 -23.91
N VAL A 597 18.39 30.37 -23.57
CA VAL A 597 18.73 30.88 -22.24
C VAL A 597 19.01 32.38 -22.36
N LYS A 598 18.20 33.20 -21.70
CA LYS A 598 18.28 34.66 -21.79
C LYS A 598 18.60 35.28 -20.43
N GLY A 599 19.62 36.12 -20.36
CA GLY A 599 19.95 36.92 -19.19
C GLY A 599 19.33 38.33 -19.21
N THR A 600 19.52 39.06 -18.11
CA THR A 600 19.01 40.43 -17.90
C THR A 600 20.05 41.53 -18.19
N SER A 601 21.22 41.19 -18.73
CA SER A 601 22.41 42.05 -18.89
C SER A 601 23.07 42.55 -17.60
N THR A 602 22.62 42.05 -16.45
CA THR A 602 23.24 42.29 -15.13
C THR A 602 23.85 41.04 -14.52
N ILE A 603 23.57 39.87 -15.11
CA ILE A 603 24.08 38.58 -14.66
C ILE A 603 25.43 38.37 -15.33
N ALA A 604 26.48 38.21 -14.54
CA ALA A 604 27.85 38.12 -15.04
C ALA A 604 28.05 36.93 -15.99
N TYR A 605 27.46 35.78 -15.68
CA TYR A 605 27.73 34.54 -16.41
C TYR A 605 26.42 33.85 -16.80
N GLY A 606 26.31 33.43 -18.06
CA GLY A 606 25.25 32.53 -18.50
C GLY A 606 25.56 31.09 -18.13
N LEU A 607 26.41 30.43 -18.92
CA LEU A 607 27.01 29.14 -18.58
C LEU A 607 28.46 29.36 -18.12
N ASP A 608 28.74 29.07 -16.85
CA ASP A 608 30.08 29.13 -16.25
C ASP A 608 30.65 27.72 -16.16
N ILE A 609 31.72 27.44 -16.89
CA ILE A 609 32.29 26.10 -17.09
C ILE A 609 33.66 26.03 -16.42
N ASN A 610 33.80 25.14 -15.45
CA ASN A 610 35.03 24.85 -14.73
C ASN A 610 35.24 23.33 -14.60
N ALA A 611 35.06 22.63 -15.73
CA ALA A 611 35.15 21.19 -15.83
C ALA A 611 35.60 20.75 -17.23
N ASN A 612 36.27 19.59 -17.31
CA ASN A 612 36.70 18.99 -18.57
C ASN A 612 35.57 18.20 -19.23
N ASN A 613 35.72 17.86 -20.51
CA ASN A 613 34.77 16.99 -21.24
C ASN A 613 33.33 17.54 -21.24
N VAL A 614 33.16 18.86 -21.39
CA VAL A 614 31.84 19.50 -21.40
C VAL A 614 31.38 19.71 -22.84
N THR A 615 30.15 19.30 -23.14
CA THR A 615 29.51 19.54 -24.44
C THR A 615 28.32 20.48 -24.30
N MET A 616 28.30 21.54 -25.10
CA MET A 616 27.18 22.48 -25.22
C MET A 616 26.67 22.44 -26.67
N GLN A 617 25.39 22.17 -26.86
CA GLN A 617 24.85 22.01 -28.22
C GLN A 617 23.39 22.42 -28.38
N ASN A 618 23.01 22.83 -29.60
CA ASN A 618 21.63 23.06 -30.02
C ASN A 618 20.87 24.08 -29.14
N LEU A 619 21.56 25.12 -28.64
CA LEU A 619 20.97 26.09 -27.71
C LEU A 619 21.15 27.54 -28.19
N GLY A 620 20.16 28.39 -27.88
CA GLY A 620 20.29 29.84 -27.97
C GLY A 620 20.76 30.42 -26.64
N ILE A 621 21.71 31.36 -26.62
CA ILE A 621 22.11 32.03 -25.37
C ILE A 621 22.50 33.50 -25.61
N TYR A 622 21.91 34.42 -24.85
CA TYR A 622 22.18 35.85 -25.00
C TYR A 622 21.79 36.68 -23.77
N GLY A 623 22.30 37.92 -23.70
CA GLY A 623 21.92 38.88 -22.66
C GLY A 623 22.62 38.67 -21.32
N PHE A 624 23.75 37.98 -21.28
CA PHE A 624 24.61 37.89 -20.09
C PHE A 624 25.80 38.85 -20.17
N GLY A 625 26.64 38.84 -19.15
CA GLY A 625 27.71 39.82 -18.97
C GLY A 625 27.21 41.06 -18.22
N SER A 626 28.05 41.60 -17.34
CA SER A 626 27.75 42.77 -16.53
C SER A 626 28.76 43.89 -16.79
N ALA A 627 28.28 45.12 -16.93
CA ALA A 627 29.14 46.31 -17.03
C ALA A 627 29.84 46.65 -15.70
N THR A 628 29.38 46.09 -14.58
CA THR A 628 30.00 46.21 -13.26
C THR A 628 30.63 44.87 -12.89
N LEU A 629 31.95 44.86 -12.73
CA LEU A 629 32.70 43.65 -12.38
C LEU A 629 32.32 43.20 -10.95
N PRO A 630 32.13 41.89 -10.71
CA PRO A 630 32.11 41.35 -9.35
C PRO A 630 33.37 41.79 -8.58
N GLN A 631 33.23 42.07 -7.29
CA GLN A 631 34.34 42.56 -6.47
C GLN A 631 35.50 41.55 -6.48
N GLY A 632 36.67 41.96 -7.01
CA GLY A 632 37.86 41.09 -7.17
C GLY A 632 38.25 40.78 -8.61
N VAL A 633 37.42 41.13 -9.59
CA VAL A 633 37.69 40.96 -11.03
C VAL A 633 38.28 42.25 -11.62
N THR A 634 39.38 42.18 -12.38
CA THR A 634 40.17 43.36 -12.80
C THR A 634 40.13 43.68 -14.29
N HIS A 635 39.47 42.86 -15.13
CA HIS A 635 39.41 43.06 -16.58
C HIS A 635 37.97 43.06 -17.13
N PHE A 636 37.68 43.94 -18.09
CA PHE A 636 36.39 44.06 -18.81
C PHE A 636 36.05 42.87 -19.74
N GLY A 637 36.60 41.68 -19.47
CA GLY A 637 36.51 40.51 -20.35
C GLY A 637 36.19 39.19 -19.67
N GLU A 638 35.82 39.19 -18.38
CA GLU A 638 35.56 37.96 -17.61
C GLU A 638 34.07 37.57 -17.59
N THR A 639 33.16 38.43 -18.03
CA THR A 639 31.70 38.18 -17.97
C THR A 639 31.14 37.95 -19.37
N GLY A 640 30.15 37.07 -19.52
CA GLY A 640 29.67 36.69 -20.84
C GLY A 640 28.57 35.63 -20.87
N ASN A 641 28.13 35.29 -22.08
CA ASN A 641 27.13 34.23 -22.28
C ASN A 641 27.68 32.87 -21.88
N ILE A 642 28.89 32.53 -22.32
CA ILE A 642 29.59 31.29 -21.95
C ILE A 642 31.01 31.64 -21.50
N VAL A 643 31.40 31.17 -20.32
CA VAL A 643 32.73 31.39 -19.75
C VAL A 643 33.37 30.04 -19.41
N LEU A 644 34.58 29.82 -19.89
CA LEU A 644 35.39 28.63 -19.63
C LEU A 644 36.55 29.04 -18.72
N ARG A 645 36.76 28.35 -17.59
CA ARG A 645 37.74 28.72 -16.56
C ARG A 645 38.89 27.73 -16.40
N ASN A 646 39.96 28.17 -15.75
CA ASN A 646 40.95 27.33 -15.07
C ASN A 646 41.53 26.14 -15.87
N ASN A 647 42.01 26.34 -17.10
CA ASN A 647 42.68 25.26 -17.85
C ASN A 647 41.78 24.08 -18.22
N VAL A 648 40.50 24.34 -18.53
CA VAL A 648 39.60 23.31 -19.06
C VAL A 648 40.14 22.64 -20.32
N ASP A 649 39.83 21.36 -20.44
CA ASP A 649 40.21 20.52 -21.57
C ASP A 649 38.98 19.85 -22.19
N ASN A 650 39.03 19.63 -23.50
CA ASN A 650 38.02 18.88 -24.26
C ASN A 650 36.59 19.45 -24.11
N VAL A 651 36.43 20.75 -24.37
CA VAL A 651 35.10 21.41 -24.37
C VAL A 651 34.62 21.59 -25.81
N THR A 652 33.37 21.19 -26.07
CA THR A 652 32.72 21.32 -27.38
C THR A 652 31.53 22.28 -27.32
N LEU A 653 31.47 23.24 -28.25
CA LEU A 653 30.30 24.08 -28.52
C LEU A 653 29.87 23.90 -29.97
N LYS A 654 28.63 23.46 -30.21
CA LYS A 654 28.13 23.29 -31.58
C LYS A 654 26.65 23.59 -31.79
N ASN A 655 26.25 23.86 -33.03
CA ASN A 655 24.86 24.08 -33.43
C ASN A 655 24.13 25.12 -32.56
N SER A 656 24.82 26.17 -32.10
CA SER A 656 24.28 27.10 -31.11
C SER A 656 24.27 28.55 -31.63
N VAL A 657 23.32 29.33 -31.11
CA VAL A 657 23.16 30.76 -31.43
C VAL A 657 23.53 31.59 -30.21
N LEU A 658 24.61 32.36 -30.29
CA LEU A 658 25.13 33.20 -29.21
C LEU A 658 24.92 34.68 -29.53
N GLY A 659 24.32 35.39 -28.57
CA GLY A 659 24.10 36.83 -28.62
C GLY A 659 22.90 37.28 -29.46
N SER A 660 22.02 36.36 -29.85
CA SER A 660 20.76 36.66 -30.54
C SER A 660 19.64 35.70 -30.14
N SER A 661 18.40 36.01 -30.54
CA SER A 661 17.23 35.14 -30.35
C SER A 661 17.36 33.80 -31.09
N ALA A 662 16.63 32.78 -30.62
CA ALA A 662 16.62 31.47 -31.26
C ALA A 662 15.86 31.40 -32.60
N ALA A 663 15.14 32.44 -33.01
CA ALA A 663 14.38 32.46 -34.28
C ALA A 663 14.92 33.46 -35.32
N SER A 664 15.93 34.25 -34.97
CA SER A 664 16.58 35.18 -35.90
C SER A 664 17.99 35.53 -35.42
N PHE A 665 18.91 35.77 -36.35
CA PHE A 665 20.26 36.26 -36.05
C PHE A 665 20.33 37.75 -36.39
N THR A 666 19.68 38.54 -35.55
CA THR A 666 19.60 40.01 -35.66
C THR A 666 19.97 40.61 -34.32
N ASP A 667 20.38 41.88 -34.35
CA ASP A 667 20.76 42.59 -33.13
C ASP A 667 19.62 42.57 -32.08
N PRO A 668 19.82 41.99 -30.88
CA PRO A 668 18.81 41.94 -29.82
C PRO A 668 18.65 43.29 -29.08
N GLY A 669 19.34 44.35 -29.51
CA GLY A 669 19.19 45.71 -29.00
C GLY A 669 19.62 45.84 -27.53
N SER A 670 18.72 46.24 -26.65
CA SER A 670 19.03 46.38 -25.22
C SER A 670 19.35 45.05 -24.52
N SER A 671 18.97 43.91 -25.12
CA SER A 671 19.29 42.57 -24.64
C SER A 671 20.61 42.03 -25.20
N ARG A 672 21.44 42.86 -25.84
CA ARG A 672 22.83 42.52 -26.16
C ARG A 672 23.56 42.04 -24.90
N THR A 673 24.49 41.12 -25.10
CA THR A 673 25.49 40.76 -24.09
C THR A 673 26.21 42.06 -23.68
N LYS A 674 26.56 42.23 -22.39
CA LYS A 674 27.40 43.39 -21.95
C LYS A 674 28.87 43.04 -21.79
N GLY A 675 29.17 41.75 -21.85
CA GLY A 675 30.50 41.19 -21.97
C GLY A 675 30.62 40.37 -23.26
N SER A 676 31.47 39.36 -23.29
CA SER A 676 31.72 38.57 -24.50
C SER A 676 30.71 37.43 -24.67
N ASN A 677 30.48 36.99 -25.92
CA ASN A 677 29.67 35.79 -26.15
C ASN A 677 30.34 34.52 -25.64
N LEU A 678 31.66 34.41 -25.80
CA LEU A 678 32.45 33.25 -25.38
C LEU A 678 33.80 33.74 -24.84
N ILE A 679 34.18 33.26 -23.66
CA ILE A 679 35.42 33.64 -22.96
C ILE A 679 36.19 32.39 -22.55
N PHE A 680 37.50 32.47 -22.71
CA PHE A 680 38.47 31.50 -22.19
C PHE A 680 39.32 32.20 -21.14
N GLU A 681 39.10 31.89 -19.88
CA GLU A 681 39.87 32.39 -18.74
C GLU A 681 40.93 31.37 -18.33
N GLY A 682 42.20 31.73 -18.50
CA GLY A 682 43.34 30.83 -18.28
C GLY A 682 43.74 30.08 -19.55
N GLY A 683 44.44 28.95 -19.39
CA GLY A 683 44.65 28.02 -20.50
C GLY A 683 43.33 27.35 -20.89
N ALA A 684 43.24 26.86 -22.12
CA ALA A 684 42.17 25.99 -22.56
C ALA A 684 42.74 25.08 -23.66
N SER A 685 42.50 23.78 -23.56
CA SER A 685 43.05 22.77 -24.48
C SER A 685 41.93 21.99 -25.15
N ASN A 686 42.18 21.52 -26.38
CA ASN A 686 41.26 20.68 -27.15
C ASN A 686 39.83 21.24 -27.25
N ILE A 687 39.71 22.55 -27.45
CA ILE A 687 38.41 23.24 -27.59
C ILE A 687 37.91 23.11 -29.03
N THR A 688 36.67 22.64 -29.18
CA THR A 688 36.00 22.53 -30.49
C THR A 688 34.80 23.47 -30.56
N ILE A 689 34.80 24.39 -31.53
CA ILE A 689 33.69 25.31 -31.79
C ILE A 689 33.31 25.16 -33.27
N THR A 690 32.15 24.55 -33.54
CA THR A 690 31.72 24.24 -34.92
C THR A 690 30.26 24.58 -35.11
N ASP A 691 29.89 25.06 -36.29
CA ASP A 691 28.49 25.28 -36.66
C ASP A 691 27.75 26.16 -35.64
N ASN A 692 28.28 27.36 -35.35
CA ASN A 692 27.67 28.32 -34.42
C ASN A 692 27.40 29.67 -35.11
N LEU A 693 26.35 30.38 -34.69
CA LEU A 693 26.13 31.78 -35.03
C LEU A 693 26.46 32.64 -33.80
N ILE A 694 27.51 33.46 -33.87
CA ILE A 694 28.00 34.23 -32.73
C ILE A 694 28.07 35.71 -33.12
N GLY A 695 27.30 36.58 -32.44
CA GLY A 695 27.23 38.00 -32.78
C GLY A 695 26.64 38.87 -31.69
N PHE A 696 26.62 40.19 -31.90
CA PHE A 696 25.93 41.17 -31.07
C PHE A 696 26.26 41.12 -29.56
N ALA A 697 27.56 40.99 -29.25
CA ALA A 697 28.11 41.27 -27.93
C ALA A 697 28.35 42.77 -27.71
#